data_AF-A0AAV7XA98-F1
#
_entry.id   AF-A0AAV7XA98-F1
#
_cell.length_a   1.000
_cell.length_b   1.000
_cell.length_c   1.000
_cell.angle_alpha   90.00
_cell.angle_beta   90.00
_cell.angle_gamma   90.00
#
_symmetry.space_group_name_H-M   'P 1'
#
loop_
_entity.id
_entity.type
_entity.pdbx_description
1 polymer ?
#
loop_
_entity_poly.entity_id
_entity_poly.type
_entity_poly.pdbx_seq_one_letter_code
_entity_poly.pdbx_strand_id
1 'polypeptide(L)'
;MADMEDGEGEQQSLLNPILHVLVVGFHHKKGCQVEYSFPPLVPGSTDETECPAGWKYLPTLALPDGSHNYDDDTVYFHLPSLTHPRKTVYGISCFRQIPVEKLKQRTPDMTRGTVQKSVCVLSDVPLFGHIQVKMELITHAYFDEGDFSKVSLLQDTYYHLNSCLSQIDNLQSAPQLFVGLSTRDLILQFRHKALILFKLLLLERKVVFYRSPVQPLCSTILSLLSLHPGMIERGLTESACVRPSRPLSPIPHFADSPDKENAERPITNLDAALERISTTQDVSSTDSGVGNSIAENAEQASNLDTYTESSTDGNRWMDISTKDDVDAGHNMSGAHSSSSSVNASSTSVGGPVGMEPLPRDCSSHDLAAWQQNNLAAIAQINADDCGTPLQIFTKGYLCLPYLSLPYMDLLFDVNVRGYMVGATNVLFKQKRQLADVLVEVENATLETQDPILRRQLHLTTEDLRFADFLVRHVAEERHDVFLDGVGWEGGDEWIRAQFRVYLLCLLRTSLIQENCRETDQFNSAFIAAWKNTSNYQEWLSSEHPGILDLNPGHPFAGQLSVADMKLRLSHTMQNTEGGRKVTQAVVSTGKAVGGAINQAKGAFSNWWSNLTTNQVTGTVVDDAEVAATEVDNSEIPVAEPRQCSAHPSPGVD
;
A
#
# COMPACT_ATOMS: atom_id res chain seq x y z
N MET A 1 -16.49 -51.23 -35.35
CA MET A 1 -17.12 -51.31 -34.01
C MET A 1 -15.96 -51.45 -33.05
N ALA A 2 -15.37 -50.34 -32.62
CA ALA A 2 -15.88 -49.46 -31.55
C ALA A 2 -15.55 -50.12 -30.19
N ASP A 3 -14.81 -49.55 -29.24
CA ASP A 3 -14.32 -48.20 -29.01
C ASP A 3 -13.04 -48.31 -28.13
N MET A 4 -12.06 -47.42 -28.33
CA MET A 4 -11.07 -47.12 -27.30
C MET A 4 -11.12 -45.61 -27.10
N GLU A 5 -11.58 -45.21 -25.92
CA GLU A 5 -11.66 -43.84 -25.45
C GLU A 5 -10.26 -43.23 -25.36
N ASP A 6 -10.05 -42.12 -26.08
CA ASP A 6 -8.91 -41.23 -25.88
C ASP A 6 -9.10 -40.50 -24.54
N GLY A 7 -8.23 -40.82 -23.59
CA GLY A 7 -8.08 -40.03 -22.36
C GLY A 7 -7.30 -38.76 -22.67
N GLU A 8 -7.98 -37.62 -22.67
CA GLU A 8 -7.38 -36.29 -22.61
C GLU A 8 -6.64 -36.13 -21.28
N GLY A 9 -5.32 -36.37 -21.30
CA GLY A 9 -4.44 -35.89 -20.25
C GLY A 9 -4.25 -34.38 -20.41
N GLU A 10 -4.78 -33.60 -19.46
CA GLU A 10 -4.44 -32.18 -19.30
C GLU A 10 -2.93 -32.04 -19.14
N GLN A 11 -2.26 -31.67 -20.23
CA GLN A 11 -0.86 -31.30 -20.20
C GLN A 11 -0.77 -29.91 -19.56
N GLN A 12 -0.45 -29.86 -18.27
CA GLN A 12 -0.03 -28.63 -17.59
C GLN A 12 1.14 -28.03 -18.38
N SER A 13 0.86 -27.04 -19.23
CA SER A 13 1.91 -26.26 -19.88
C SER A 13 2.71 -25.56 -18.79
N LEU A 14 4.01 -25.86 -18.68
CA LEU A 14 4.95 -25.16 -17.81
C LEU A 14 4.86 -23.65 -18.10
N LEU A 15 4.17 -22.91 -17.24
CA LEU A 15 4.04 -21.45 -17.33
C LEU A 15 5.41 -20.84 -16.98
N ASN A 16 6.12 -20.35 -17.99
CA ASN A 16 7.37 -19.61 -17.81
C ASN A 16 7.06 -18.20 -17.28
N PRO A 17 7.48 -17.84 -16.05
CA PRO A 17 7.15 -16.53 -15.47
C PRO A 17 7.82 -15.37 -16.22
N ILE A 18 9.00 -15.57 -16.80
CA ILE A 18 9.64 -14.56 -17.64
C ILE A 18 9.15 -14.73 -19.08
N LEU A 19 8.51 -13.68 -19.58
CA LEU A 19 7.94 -13.61 -20.91
C LEU A 19 8.99 -13.20 -21.95
N HIS A 20 9.75 -12.13 -21.66
CA HIS A 20 10.74 -11.57 -22.58
C HIS A 20 11.92 -10.93 -21.84
N VAL A 21 13.10 -11.01 -22.43
CA VAL A 21 14.28 -10.20 -22.11
C VAL A 21 14.59 -9.33 -23.32
N LEU A 22 14.78 -8.02 -23.13
CA LEU A 22 14.94 -7.08 -24.22
C LEU A 22 15.99 -6.00 -23.91
N VAL A 23 16.57 -5.44 -24.96
CA VAL A 23 17.46 -4.28 -24.88
C VAL A 23 16.74 -3.09 -25.49
N VAL A 24 16.70 -2.00 -24.73
CA VAL A 24 16.20 -0.71 -25.22
C VAL A 24 17.36 0.27 -25.25
N GLY A 25 17.53 0.94 -26.39
CA GLY A 25 18.55 1.98 -26.55
C GLY A 25 17.94 3.31 -26.96
N PHE A 26 18.75 4.37 -26.88
CA PHE A 26 18.34 5.71 -27.30
C PHE A 26 19.01 6.12 -28.61
N HIS A 27 18.19 6.40 -29.63
CA HIS A 27 18.65 6.99 -30.88
C HIS A 27 18.32 8.50 -30.92
N HIS A 28 19.33 9.33 -31.17
CA HIS A 28 19.20 10.79 -31.17
C HIS A 28 18.14 11.41 -32.12
N LYS A 29 17.67 10.69 -33.15
CA LYS A 29 16.59 11.13 -34.06
C LYS A 29 15.25 10.45 -33.79
N LYS A 30 15.27 9.18 -33.35
CA LYS A 30 14.08 8.33 -33.24
C LYS A 30 13.58 8.17 -31.81
N GLY A 31 14.36 8.59 -30.80
CA GLY A 31 14.07 8.39 -29.39
C GLY A 31 14.44 6.97 -28.92
N CYS A 32 13.79 6.51 -27.86
CA CYS A 32 13.97 5.17 -27.31
C CYS A 32 13.42 4.10 -28.26
N GLN A 33 14.18 3.03 -28.52
CA GLN A 33 13.80 1.93 -29.41
C GLN A 33 14.19 0.58 -28.80
N VAL A 34 13.41 -0.45 -29.10
CA VAL A 34 13.85 -1.84 -28.87
C VAL A 34 14.96 -2.14 -29.88
N GLU A 35 16.10 -2.59 -29.39
CA GLU A 35 17.25 -3.00 -30.21
C GLU A 35 17.39 -4.52 -30.28
N TYR A 36 16.83 -5.22 -29.30
CA TYR A 36 16.83 -6.68 -29.22
C TYR A 36 15.69 -7.16 -28.31
N SER A 37 15.11 -8.32 -28.60
CA SER A 37 14.16 -9.01 -27.73
C SER A 37 14.23 -10.52 -27.89
N PHE A 38 14.15 -11.22 -26.77
CA PHE A 38 14.16 -12.68 -26.73
C PHE A 38 13.26 -13.24 -25.62
N PRO A 39 12.34 -14.17 -25.94
CA PRO A 39 11.80 -14.40 -27.29
C PRO A 39 11.29 -13.10 -27.95
N PRO A 40 11.13 -13.06 -29.28
CA PRO A 40 10.60 -11.88 -29.97
C PRO A 40 9.27 -11.41 -29.37
N LEU A 41 9.08 -10.09 -29.24
CA LEU A 41 7.86 -9.50 -28.66
C LEU A 41 6.60 -9.77 -29.49
N VAL A 42 6.75 -9.94 -30.81
CA VAL A 42 5.67 -10.30 -31.72
C VAL A 42 5.74 -11.81 -31.99
N PRO A 43 4.73 -12.60 -31.59
CA PRO A 43 4.74 -14.05 -31.80
C PRO A 43 4.90 -14.42 -33.28
N GLY A 44 5.89 -15.26 -33.58
CA GLY A 44 6.18 -15.72 -34.94
C GLY A 44 6.94 -14.73 -35.84
N SER A 45 7.25 -13.53 -35.35
CA SER A 45 8.14 -12.60 -36.06
C SER A 45 9.60 -13.06 -35.93
N THR A 46 10.38 -12.90 -37.00
CA THR A 46 11.84 -13.06 -36.98
C THR A 46 12.55 -11.74 -36.66
N ASP A 47 11.81 -10.64 -36.56
CA ASP A 47 12.36 -9.32 -36.21
C ASP A 47 12.42 -9.17 -34.68
N GLU A 48 13.64 -9.23 -34.14
CA GLU A 48 13.91 -9.09 -32.71
C GLU A 48 13.79 -7.64 -32.22
N THR A 49 13.59 -6.68 -33.13
CA THR A 49 13.48 -5.23 -32.82
C THR A 49 12.04 -4.72 -32.88
N GLU A 50 11.12 -5.53 -33.38
CA GLU A 50 9.72 -5.14 -33.57
C GLU A 50 8.99 -5.02 -32.23
N CYS A 51 8.32 -3.89 -32.02
CA CYS A 51 7.51 -3.65 -30.83
C CYS A 51 6.02 -3.74 -31.18
N PRO A 52 5.22 -4.57 -30.47
CA PRO A 52 3.79 -4.69 -30.70
C PRO A 52 3.07 -3.35 -30.59
N ALA A 53 2.04 -3.12 -31.40
CA ALA A 53 1.26 -1.86 -31.36
C ALA A 53 0.69 -1.55 -29.96
N GLY A 54 0.28 -2.61 -29.25
CA GLY A 54 -0.20 -2.58 -27.87
C GLY A 54 0.87 -2.35 -26.80
N TRP A 55 2.15 -2.20 -27.20
CA TRP A 55 3.27 -1.82 -26.33
C TRP A 55 4.18 -0.78 -26.99
N LYS A 56 3.66 0.01 -27.96
CA LYS A 56 4.46 0.96 -28.77
C LYS A 56 5.38 1.88 -27.94
N TYR A 57 4.98 2.27 -26.72
CA TYR A 57 5.77 3.13 -25.84
C TYR A 57 6.48 2.38 -24.71
N LEU A 58 6.58 1.06 -24.78
CA LEU A 58 7.44 0.26 -23.88
C LEU A 58 8.88 0.81 -23.82
N PRO A 59 9.52 1.23 -24.92
CA PRO A 59 10.89 1.77 -24.86
C PRO A 59 11.02 3.00 -23.95
N THR A 60 10.00 3.87 -23.88
CA THR A 60 10.06 5.07 -23.02
C THR A 60 9.75 4.74 -21.55
N LEU A 61 9.17 3.58 -21.26
CA LEU A 61 9.06 3.06 -19.89
C LEU A 61 10.37 2.42 -19.44
N ALA A 62 11.03 1.66 -20.32
CA ALA A 62 12.29 0.97 -20.03
C ALA A 62 13.49 1.93 -19.90
N LEU A 63 13.50 3.04 -20.66
CA LEU A 63 14.44 4.15 -20.52
C LEU A 63 13.67 5.43 -20.13
N PRO A 64 13.56 5.72 -18.83
CA PRO A 64 12.70 6.78 -18.32
C PRO A 64 13.21 8.18 -18.64
N ASP A 65 12.30 9.16 -18.62
CA ASP A 65 12.61 10.58 -18.78
C ASP A 65 13.65 11.03 -17.75
N GLY A 66 14.74 11.65 -18.23
CA GLY A 66 15.83 12.12 -17.36
C GLY A 66 16.86 11.05 -16.97
N SER A 67 16.74 9.82 -17.47
CA SER A 67 17.69 8.72 -17.23
C SER A 67 19.14 9.08 -17.60
N HIS A 68 19.36 9.98 -18.56
CA HIS A 68 20.70 10.46 -18.94
C HIS A 68 21.42 11.28 -17.85
N ASN A 69 20.74 11.62 -16.75
CA ASN A 69 21.34 12.29 -15.60
C ASN A 69 21.98 11.32 -14.59
N TYR A 70 21.85 10.01 -14.81
CA TYR A 70 22.30 8.97 -13.89
C TYR A 70 23.17 7.95 -14.62
N ASP A 71 24.25 7.48 -13.96
CA ASP A 71 25.13 6.46 -14.51
C ASP A 71 24.41 5.11 -14.64
N ASP A 72 23.58 4.76 -13.65
CA ASP A 72 22.66 3.64 -13.67
C ASP A 72 21.46 3.90 -12.75
N ASP A 73 20.36 3.19 -13.02
CA ASP A 73 19.19 3.08 -12.14
C ASP A 73 18.29 1.92 -12.62
N THR A 74 17.27 1.57 -11.83
CA THR A 74 16.25 0.56 -12.19
C THR A 74 14.84 1.15 -12.20
N VAL A 75 14.05 0.84 -13.23
CA VAL A 75 12.64 1.24 -13.31
C VAL A 75 11.71 0.03 -13.28
N TYR A 76 10.61 0.16 -12.54
CA TYR A 76 9.50 -0.79 -12.55
C TYR A 76 8.29 -0.16 -13.21
N PHE A 77 7.67 -0.86 -14.14
CA PHE A 77 6.48 -0.38 -14.84
C PHE A 77 5.53 -1.53 -15.12
N HIS A 78 4.26 -1.20 -15.34
CA HIS A 78 3.23 -2.19 -15.66
C HIS A 78 2.76 -1.98 -17.10
N LEU A 79 2.41 -3.08 -17.76
CA LEU A 79 1.83 -3.10 -19.09
C LEU A 79 0.55 -3.94 -19.07
N PRO A 80 -0.48 -3.60 -19.84
CA PRO A 80 -1.56 -4.54 -20.10
C PRO A 80 -1.00 -5.73 -20.89
N SER A 81 -1.48 -6.94 -20.61
CA SER A 81 -1.17 -8.12 -21.43
C SER A 81 -1.66 -7.91 -22.86
N LEU A 82 -0.96 -8.47 -23.84
CA LEU A 82 -1.41 -8.44 -25.24
C LEU A 82 -2.49 -9.49 -25.55
N THR A 83 -2.58 -10.52 -24.71
CA THR A 83 -3.40 -11.70 -24.95
C THR A 83 -4.56 -11.83 -23.97
N HIS A 84 -4.43 -11.28 -22.76
CA HIS A 84 -5.44 -11.41 -21.69
C HIS A 84 -5.89 -10.03 -21.19
N PRO A 85 -7.17 -9.65 -21.33
CA PRO A 85 -7.65 -8.30 -21.00
C PRO A 85 -7.63 -7.95 -19.51
N ARG A 86 -7.58 -8.96 -18.64
CA ARG A 86 -7.56 -8.81 -17.17
C ARG A 86 -6.22 -9.23 -16.58
N LYS A 87 -5.13 -8.97 -17.29
CA LYS A 87 -3.79 -9.37 -16.85
C LYS A 87 -2.77 -8.27 -17.08
N THR A 88 -1.96 -8.05 -16.07
CA THR A 88 -0.84 -7.11 -16.08
C THR A 88 0.46 -7.87 -16.32
N VAL A 89 1.33 -7.29 -17.13
CA VAL A 89 2.71 -7.69 -17.33
C VAL A 89 3.61 -6.70 -16.60
N TYR A 90 4.57 -7.23 -15.85
CA TYR A 90 5.46 -6.47 -14.98
C TYR A 90 6.82 -6.28 -15.65
N GLY A 91 7.20 -5.04 -15.90
CA GLY A 91 8.47 -4.65 -16.47
C GLY A 91 9.49 -4.28 -15.41
N ILE A 92 10.67 -4.90 -15.46
CA ILE A 92 11.85 -4.55 -14.65
C ILE A 92 12.96 -4.16 -15.63
N SER A 93 13.42 -2.92 -15.60
CA SER A 93 14.42 -2.42 -16.55
C SER A 93 15.58 -1.76 -15.82
N CYS A 94 16.77 -2.33 -15.96
CA CYS A 94 18.01 -1.78 -15.42
C CYS A 94 18.72 -1.02 -16.56
N PHE A 95 18.95 0.27 -16.40
CA PHE A 95 19.64 1.08 -17.39
C PHE A 95 21.01 1.53 -16.91
N ARG A 96 21.91 1.74 -17.87
CA ARG A 96 23.28 2.19 -17.60
C ARG A 96 23.79 3.08 -18.72
N GLN A 97 24.73 3.96 -18.38
CA GLN A 97 25.53 4.73 -19.31
C GLN A 97 26.94 4.17 -19.44
N ILE A 98 27.47 4.21 -20.66
CA ILE A 98 28.86 3.85 -20.95
C ILE A 98 29.51 4.89 -21.86
N PRO A 99 30.71 5.37 -21.53
CA PRO A 99 31.49 6.23 -22.42
C PRO A 99 31.82 5.53 -23.74
N VAL A 100 31.76 6.26 -24.85
CA VAL A 100 32.05 5.73 -26.20
C VAL A 100 33.48 5.20 -26.32
N GLU A 101 34.39 5.70 -25.47
CA GLU A 101 35.78 5.25 -25.39
C GLU A 101 35.90 3.78 -24.97
N LYS A 102 34.95 3.28 -24.17
CA LYS A 102 34.94 1.89 -23.68
C LYS A 102 34.28 0.90 -24.65
N LEU A 103 33.67 1.39 -25.73
CA LEU A 103 32.97 0.54 -26.70
C LEU A 103 33.93 -0.04 -27.75
N LYS A 104 33.83 -1.36 -27.97
CA LYS A 104 34.60 -2.10 -28.97
C LYS A 104 34.11 -1.83 -30.38
N GLN A 105 32.80 -1.69 -30.55
CA GLN A 105 32.15 -1.35 -31.81
C GLN A 105 31.57 0.06 -31.73
N ARG A 106 31.91 0.91 -32.71
CA ARG A 106 31.38 2.27 -32.82
C ARG A 106 30.60 2.41 -34.11
N THR A 107 29.35 2.83 -33.99
CA THR A 107 28.47 3.08 -35.12
C THR A 107 28.33 4.59 -35.35
N PRO A 108 28.10 5.04 -36.60
CA PRO A 108 28.09 6.47 -36.95
C PRO A 108 26.95 7.27 -36.32
N ASP A 109 25.92 6.60 -35.80
CA ASP A 109 24.80 7.18 -35.06
C ASP A 109 25.13 7.52 -33.59
N MET A 110 26.28 7.06 -33.09
CA MET A 110 26.81 7.38 -31.75
C MET A 110 27.47 8.76 -31.75
N THR A 111 26.64 9.81 -31.74
CA THR A 111 27.09 11.21 -31.80
C THR A 111 27.36 11.85 -30.44
N ARG A 112 27.06 11.16 -29.34
CA ARG A 112 27.26 11.62 -27.95
C ARG A 112 28.50 10.97 -27.33
N GLY A 113 29.06 11.58 -26.28
CA GLY A 113 30.20 11.01 -25.53
C GLY A 113 29.85 9.76 -24.72
N THR A 114 28.57 9.52 -24.46
CA THR A 114 28.06 8.32 -23.78
C THR A 114 26.95 7.66 -24.59
N VAL A 115 26.85 6.34 -24.48
CA VAL A 115 25.73 5.53 -24.94
C VAL A 115 24.91 5.11 -23.73
N GLN A 116 23.59 5.19 -23.87
CA GLN A 116 22.63 4.78 -22.85
C GLN A 116 21.74 3.68 -23.37
N LYS A 117 21.67 2.58 -22.64
CA LYS A 117 20.78 1.45 -22.92
C LYS A 117 20.23 0.88 -21.62
N SER A 118 19.18 0.09 -21.73
CA SER A 118 18.66 -0.72 -20.64
C SER A 118 18.51 -2.17 -21.06
N VAL A 119 18.67 -3.06 -20.08
CA VAL A 119 18.24 -4.45 -20.20
C VAL A 119 16.97 -4.60 -19.39
N CYS A 120 15.91 -5.05 -20.04
CA CYS A 120 14.57 -5.10 -19.48
C CYS A 120 14.01 -6.52 -19.53
N VAL A 121 13.33 -6.91 -18.46
CA VAL A 121 12.61 -8.16 -18.32
C VAL A 121 11.13 -7.85 -18.23
N LEU A 122 10.33 -8.56 -19.04
CA LEU A 122 8.88 -8.61 -18.90
C LEU A 122 8.50 -9.92 -18.21
N SER A 123 7.82 -9.80 -17.08
CA SER A 123 7.43 -10.90 -16.21
C SER A 123 5.91 -10.98 -16.09
N ASP A 124 5.41 -12.19 -15.96
CA ASP A 124 4.01 -12.48 -15.66
C ASP A 124 3.70 -12.37 -14.16
N VAL A 125 4.75 -12.30 -13.33
CA VAL A 125 4.65 -12.29 -11.86
C VAL A 125 5.44 -11.10 -11.28
N PRO A 126 4.93 -10.40 -10.24
CA PRO A 126 5.50 -9.14 -9.74
C PRO A 126 6.72 -9.32 -8.81
N LEU A 127 7.73 -10.08 -9.26
CA LEU A 127 8.98 -10.33 -8.52
C LEU A 127 10.01 -9.22 -8.71
N PHE A 128 9.61 -7.98 -8.45
CA PHE A 128 10.37 -6.77 -8.79
C PHE A 128 11.82 -6.80 -8.29
N GLY A 129 12.04 -6.81 -6.97
CA GLY A 129 13.39 -6.76 -6.40
C GLY A 129 14.19 -8.04 -6.62
N HIS A 130 13.54 -9.21 -6.62
CA HIS A 130 14.22 -10.47 -6.90
C HIS A 130 14.80 -10.52 -8.32
N ILE A 131 14.04 -10.05 -9.31
CA ILE A 131 14.51 -9.92 -10.70
C ILE A 131 15.55 -8.80 -10.80
N GLN A 132 15.32 -7.64 -10.19
CA GLN A 132 16.26 -6.51 -10.20
C GLN A 132 17.67 -6.94 -9.80
N VAL A 133 17.85 -7.61 -8.66
CA VAL A 133 19.18 -7.99 -8.14
C VAL A 133 19.98 -8.81 -9.17
N LYS A 134 19.32 -9.74 -9.87
CA LYS A 134 19.97 -10.54 -10.93
C LYS A 134 20.22 -9.69 -12.18
N MET A 135 19.25 -8.86 -12.56
CA MET A 135 19.32 -8.03 -13.75
C MET A 135 20.38 -6.94 -13.67
N GLU A 136 20.66 -6.37 -12.50
CA GLU A 136 21.75 -5.40 -12.33
C GLU A 136 23.11 -6.03 -12.61
N LEU A 137 23.36 -7.26 -12.13
CA LEU A 137 24.59 -8.00 -12.41
C LEU A 137 24.75 -8.33 -13.89
N ILE A 138 23.67 -8.78 -14.53
CA ILE A 138 23.66 -9.13 -15.95
C ILE A 138 23.84 -7.89 -16.82
N THR A 139 23.18 -6.80 -16.47
CA THR A 139 23.32 -5.50 -17.15
C THR A 139 24.75 -5.01 -17.03
N HIS A 140 25.37 -5.11 -15.85
CA HIS A 140 26.77 -4.75 -15.68
C HIS A 140 27.69 -5.57 -16.59
N ALA A 141 27.55 -6.90 -16.60
CA ALA A 141 28.33 -7.79 -17.46
C ALA A 141 28.11 -7.50 -18.95
N TYR A 142 26.87 -7.22 -19.37
CA TYR A 142 26.52 -6.86 -20.74
C TYR A 142 27.21 -5.56 -21.20
N PHE A 143 27.30 -4.57 -20.30
CA PHE A 143 27.99 -3.31 -20.60
C PHE A 143 29.52 -3.45 -20.57
N ASP A 144 30.07 -4.28 -19.68
CA ASP A 144 31.51 -4.55 -19.59
C ASP A 144 32.05 -5.28 -20.83
N GLU A 145 31.22 -6.09 -21.49
CA GLU A 145 31.58 -6.69 -22.78
C GLU A 145 31.92 -5.62 -23.85
N GLY A 146 31.33 -4.42 -23.77
CA GLY A 146 31.58 -3.30 -24.68
C GLY A 146 31.21 -3.57 -26.14
N ASP A 147 30.52 -4.68 -26.42
CA ASP A 147 30.05 -5.09 -27.74
C ASP A 147 28.58 -5.54 -27.65
N PHE A 148 27.67 -4.61 -27.95
CA PHE A 148 26.23 -4.81 -27.85
C PHE A 148 25.63 -5.69 -28.97
N SER A 149 26.44 -6.15 -29.93
CA SER A 149 25.99 -7.15 -30.91
C SER A 149 25.94 -8.56 -30.31
N LYS A 150 26.61 -8.79 -29.17
CA LYS A 150 26.66 -10.08 -28.48
C LYS A 150 25.46 -10.28 -27.55
N VAL A 151 24.38 -10.79 -28.14
CA VAL A 151 23.10 -10.99 -27.44
C VAL A 151 22.94 -12.36 -26.77
N SER A 152 23.93 -13.26 -26.87
CA SER A 152 23.86 -14.61 -26.29
C SER A 152 23.63 -14.58 -24.77
N LEU A 153 24.28 -13.64 -24.07
CA LEU A 153 24.09 -13.43 -22.63
C LEU A 153 22.62 -13.18 -22.26
N LEU A 154 21.87 -12.51 -23.14
CA LEU A 154 20.46 -12.16 -22.91
C LEU A 154 19.54 -13.37 -23.08
N GLN A 155 19.86 -14.26 -24.03
CA GLN A 155 19.16 -15.54 -24.19
C GLN A 155 19.41 -16.45 -22.99
N ASP A 156 20.68 -16.56 -22.57
CA ASP A 156 21.05 -17.33 -21.37
C ASP A 156 20.35 -16.77 -20.13
N THR A 157 20.22 -15.45 -20.04
CA THR A 157 19.46 -14.77 -18.98
C THR A 157 18.00 -15.20 -18.95
N TYR A 158 17.32 -15.25 -20.10
CA TYR A 158 15.93 -15.68 -20.20
C TYR A 158 15.74 -17.10 -19.65
N TYR A 159 16.57 -18.04 -20.11
CA TYR A 159 16.47 -19.44 -19.67
C TYR A 159 16.84 -19.60 -18.20
N HIS A 160 17.88 -18.91 -17.75
CA HIS A 160 18.34 -18.97 -16.37
C HIS A 160 17.29 -18.40 -15.40
N LEU A 161 16.70 -17.24 -15.70
CA LEU A 161 15.65 -16.66 -14.86
C LEU A 161 14.44 -17.59 -14.77
N ASN A 162 13.94 -18.12 -15.89
CA ASN A 162 12.83 -19.08 -15.87
C ASN A 162 13.18 -20.35 -15.08
N SER A 163 14.39 -20.90 -15.26
CA SER A 163 14.84 -22.07 -14.51
C SER A 163 14.96 -21.80 -13.00
N CYS A 164 15.36 -20.60 -12.58
CA CYS A 164 15.37 -20.24 -11.16
C CYS A 164 13.96 -20.09 -10.61
N LEU A 165 13.06 -19.43 -11.35
CA LEU A 165 11.72 -19.14 -10.86
C LEU A 165 10.83 -20.38 -10.84
N SER A 166 11.07 -21.35 -11.73
CA SER A 166 10.37 -22.65 -11.70
C SER A 166 10.72 -23.51 -10.47
N GLN A 167 11.79 -23.18 -9.74
CA GLN A 167 12.18 -23.88 -8.51
C GLN A 167 11.49 -23.31 -7.26
N ILE A 168 10.81 -22.17 -7.38
CA ILE A 168 10.13 -21.55 -6.25
C ILE A 168 8.74 -22.15 -6.14
N ASP A 169 8.52 -22.92 -5.08
CA ASP A 169 7.20 -23.45 -4.74
C ASP A 169 6.24 -22.30 -4.42
N ASN A 170 5.09 -22.31 -5.10
CA ASN A 170 4.03 -21.29 -4.97
C ASN A 170 4.54 -19.84 -5.04
N LEU A 171 4.83 -19.38 -6.25
CA LEU A 171 5.32 -18.03 -6.54
C LEU A 171 4.42 -16.90 -6.01
N GLN A 172 3.13 -17.17 -5.78
CA GLN A 172 2.14 -16.20 -5.30
C GLN A 172 2.22 -15.95 -3.78
N SER A 173 2.96 -16.77 -3.03
CA SER A 173 3.18 -16.60 -1.59
C SER A 173 4.66 -16.52 -1.22
N ALA A 174 5.51 -16.32 -2.22
CA ALA A 174 6.96 -16.32 -2.08
C ALA A 174 7.44 -15.05 -1.36
N PRO A 175 8.26 -15.15 -0.29
CA PRO A 175 8.89 -13.98 0.35
C PRO A 175 9.67 -13.08 -0.60
N GLN A 176 10.12 -13.66 -1.73
CA GLN A 176 10.81 -12.99 -2.82
C GLN A 176 10.00 -11.83 -3.44
N LEU A 177 8.66 -11.84 -3.31
CA LEU A 177 7.77 -10.75 -3.74
C LEU A 177 8.06 -9.43 -3.03
N PHE A 178 8.59 -9.48 -1.80
CA PHE A 178 8.84 -8.30 -0.97
C PHE A 178 10.29 -7.82 -0.99
N VAL A 179 11.18 -8.49 -1.74
CA VAL A 179 12.59 -8.07 -1.87
C VAL A 179 12.64 -6.64 -2.42
N GLY A 180 13.39 -5.77 -1.74
CA GLY A 180 13.53 -4.35 -2.11
C GLY A 180 12.36 -3.45 -1.69
N LEU A 181 11.29 -4.00 -1.10
CA LEU A 181 10.13 -3.25 -0.62
C LEU A 181 10.25 -2.94 0.88
N SER A 182 10.95 -1.86 1.21
CA SER A 182 11.19 -1.41 2.59
C SER A 182 10.02 -0.55 3.09
N THR A 183 9.09 -1.19 3.79
CA THR A 183 8.04 -0.51 4.56
C THR A 183 8.64 0.24 5.75
N ARG A 184 9.78 -0.21 6.27
CA ARG A 184 10.52 0.48 7.32
C ARG A 184 10.95 1.87 6.88
N ASP A 185 11.57 1.98 5.70
CA ASP A 185 12.00 3.28 5.17
C ASP A 185 10.79 4.17 4.82
N LEU A 186 9.70 3.57 4.33
CA LEU A 186 8.43 4.28 4.11
C LEU A 186 7.91 4.91 5.42
N ILE A 187 7.91 4.17 6.55
CA ILE A 187 7.48 4.68 7.86
C ILE A 187 8.43 5.76 8.37
N LEU A 188 9.75 5.60 8.22
CA LEU A 188 10.71 6.63 8.64
C LEU A 188 10.55 7.94 7.84
N GLN A 189 10.33 7.81 6.53
CA GLN A 189 10.22 8.94 5.61
C GLN A 189 8.89 9.68 5.77
N PHE A 190 7.77 8.96 5.76
CA PHE A 190 6.43 9.57 5.77
C PHE A 190 5.84 9.71 7.17
N ARG A 191 6.33 8.98 8.18
CA ARG A 191 5.80 8.96 9.55
C ARG A 191 4.28 8.73 9.54
N HIS A 192 3.49 9.59 10.20
CA HIS A 192 2.03 9.53 10.18
C HIS A 192 1.40 9.68 8.80
N LYS A 193 2.09 10.31 7.83
CA LYS A 193 1.59 10.42 6.46
C LYS A 193 1.56 9.07 5.74
N ALA A 194 2.30 8.05 6.21
CA ALA A 194 2.18 6.70 5.68
C ALA A 194 0.75 6.16 5.85
N LEU A 195 0.10 6.43 7.00
CA LEU A 195 -1.29 6.07 7.22
C LEU A 195 -2.26 6.88 6.34
N ILE A 196 -1.94 8.16 6.07
CA ILE A 196 -2.72 8.97 5.12
C ILE A 196 -2.65 8.36 3.72
N LEU A 197 -1.46 7.97 3.26
CA LEU A 197 -1.28 7.32 1.96
C LEU A 197 -1.99 5.96 1.90
N PHE A 198 -1.93 5.19 3.00
CA PHE A 198 -2.64 3.91 3.14
C PHE A 198 -4.16 4.10 2.97
N LYS A 199 -4.75 5.08 3.66
CA LYS A 199 -6.17 5.44 3.53
C LYS A 199 -6.52 6.00 2.16
N LEU A 200 -5.65 6.83 1.60
CA LEU A 200 -5.85 7.44 0.28
C LEU A 200 -5.99 6.39 -0.82
N LEU A 201 -5.26 5.27 -0.72
CA LEU A 201 -5.37 4.19 -1.69
C LEU A 201 -6.79 3.60 -1.75
N LEU A 202 -7.44 3.46 -0.59
CA LEU A 202 -8.82 2.95 -0.48
C LEU A 202 -9.86 3.87 -1.11
N LEU A 203 -9.59 5.18 -1.21
CA LEU A 203 -10.50 6.19 -1.77
C LEU A 203 -10.48 6.29 -3.31
N GLU A 204 -9.61 5.53 -3.98
CA GLU A 204 -9.57 5.42 -5.44
C GLU A 204 -9.46 6.77 -6.17
N ARG A 205 -8.61 7.67 -5.67
CA ARG A 205 -8.41 9.04 -6.20
C ARG A 205 -7.34 9.11 -7.29
N LYS A 206 -7.22 10.26 -7.97
CA LYS A 206 -6.11 10.51 -8.92
C LYS A 206 -4.87 10.96 -8.16
N VAL A 207 -3.92 10.05 -7.98
CA VAL A 207 -2.70 10.25 -7.19
C VAL A 207 -1.47 10.18 -8.09
N VAL A 208 -0.64 11.22 -8.02
CA VAL A 208 0.65 11.29 -8.73
C VAL A 208 1.77 11.33 -7.70
N PHE A 209 2.68 10.37 -7.76
CA PHE A 209 3.92 10.35 -7.01
C PHE A 209 5.05 10.92 -7.87
N TYR A 210 5.78 11.88 -7.32
CA TYR A 210 6.88 12.55 -7.99
C TYR A 210 8.19 12.38 -7.22
N ARG A 211 9.22 11.87 -7.90
CA ARG A 211 10.62 11.82 -7.44
C ARG A 211 11.56 11.47 -8.60
N SER A 212 12.79 11.94 -8.51
CA SER A 212 13.92 11.52 -9.35
C SER A 212 15.12 11.32 -8.42
N PRO A 213 15.89 10.22 -8.49
CA PRO A 213 15.86 9.10 -9.45
C PRO A 213 14.61 8.19 -9.36
N VAL A 214 14.46 7.26 -10.30
CA VAL A 214 13.21 6.51 -10.53
C VAL A 214 13.09 5.23 -9.69
N GLN A 215 14.20 4.54 -9.38
CA GLN A 215 14.12 3.31 -8.56
C GLN A 215 13.51 3.59 -7.19
N PRO A 216 13.92 4.65 -6.48
CA PRO A 216 13.35 4.92 -5.16
C PRO A 216 11.91 5.41 -5.23
N LEU A 217 11.47 5.98 -6.36
CA LEU A 217 10.07 6.31 -6.61
C LEU A 217 9.22 5.03 -6.69
N CYS A 218 9.61 4.10 -7.57
CA CYS A 218 8.89 2.86 -7.77
C CYS A 218 8.84 2.02 -6.48
N SER A 219 9.97 1.95 -5.77
CA SER A 219 10.08 1.21 -4.52
C SER A 219 9.22 1.79 -3.42
N THR A 220 9.12 3.13 -3.30
CA THR A 220 8.19 3.77 -2.35
C THR A 220 6.73 3.40 -2.65
N ILE A 221 6.31 3.47 -3.92
CA ILE A 221 4.95 3.11 -4.33
C ILE A 221 4.67 1.64 -3.99
N LEU A 222 5.52 0.72 -4.45
CA LEU A 222 5.33 -0.72 -4.20
C LEU A 222 5.40 -1.07 -2.70
N SER A 223 6.24 -0.40 -1.92
CA SER A 223 6.29 -0.58 -0.45
C SER A 223 4.98 -0.12 0.21
N LEU A 224 4.39 1.00 -0.25
CA LEU A 224 3.08 1.45 0.20
C LEU A 224 1.98 0.42 -0.15
N LEU A 225 2.00 -0.13 -1.36
CA LEU A 225 1.04 -1.16 -1.77
C LEU A 225 1.18 -2.42 -0.92
N SER A 226 2.41 -2.80 -0.55
CA SER A 226 2.67 -3.97 0.29
C SER A 226 2.11 -3.88 1.73
N LEU A 227 1.65 -2.70 2.17
CA LEU A 227 0.93 -2.55 3.44
C LEU A 227 -0.50 -3.10 3.38
N HIS A 228 -1.07 -3.24 2.17
CA HIS A 228 -2.39 -3.86 1.97
C HIS A 228 -2.20 -5.38 1.80
N PRO A 229 -2.82 -6.22 2.64
CA PRO A 229 -2.66 -7.68 2.57
C PRO A 229 -3.01 -8.23 1.19
N GLY A 230 -2.13 -9.07 0.61
CA GLY A 230 -2.35 -9.71 -0.69
C GLY A 230 -2.20 -8.80 -1.92
N MET A 231 -1.86 -7.51 -1.74
CA MET A 231 -1.86 -6.54 -2.82
C MET A 231 -0.75 -6.80 -3.85
N ILE A 232 0.47 -7.09 -3.40
CA ILE A 232 1.60 -7.40 -4.31
C ILE A 232 1.42 -8.78 -4.93
N GLU A 233 0.90 -9.71 -4.14
CA GLU A 233 0.74 -11.12 -4.45
C GLU A 233 -0.32 -11.32 -5.55
N ARG A 234 -1.48 -10.65 -5.42
CA ARG A 234 -2.64 -10.86 -6.30
C ARG A 234 -3.37 -9.56 -6.70
N GLY A 235 -3.32 -8.52 -5.88
CA GLY A 235 -4.06 -7.27 -6.10
C GLY A 235 -3.62 -6.45 -7.32
N LEU A 236 -2.42 -6.67 -7.86
CA LEU A 236 -1.90 -5.98 -9.06
C LEU A 236 -2.30 -6.61 -10.40
N THR A 237 -3.05 -7.71 -10.40
CA THR A 237 -3.38 -8.49 -11.60
C THR A 237 -4.01 -7.66 -12.70
N GLU A 238 -4.86 -6.69 -12.38
CA GLU A 238 -5.54 -5.80 -13.35
C GLU A 238 -5.01 -4.36 -13.35
N SER A 239 -3.87 -4.09 -12.69
CA SER A 239 -3.38 -2.73 -12.43
C SER A 239 -3.02 -1.88 -13.66
N ALA A 240 -2.72 -2.48 -14.80
CA ALA A 240 -2.53 -1.77 -16.07
C ALA A 240 -3.68 -1.96 -17.06
N CYS A 241 -4.77 -2.61 -16.64
CA CYS A 241 -5.86 -2.99 -17.53
C CYS A 241 -6.88 -1.86 -17.65
N VAL A 242 -6.94 -1.26 -18.84
CA VAL A 242 -8.02 -0.33 -19.20
C VAL A 242 -8.34 -0.51 -20.68
N ARG A 243 -9.62 -0.44 -21.01
CA ARG A 243 -10.07 -0.35 -22.39
C ARG A 243 -10.39 1.11 -22.69
N PRO A 244 -9.51 1.85 -23.38
CA PRO A 244 -9.73 3.27 -23.62
C PRO A 244 -10.94 3.49 -24.52
N SER A 245 -11.59 4.64 -24.34
CA SER A 245 -12.79 5.05 -25.08
C SER A 245 -12.57 5.22 -26.57
N ARG A 246 -11.31 5.45 -26.96
CA ARG A 246 -10.85 5.58 -28.33
C ARG A 246 -9.59 4.73 -28.52
N PRO A 247 -9.22 4.39 -29.76
CA PRO A 247 -7.88 3.87 -30.06
C PRO A 247 -6.79 4.85 -29.64
N LEU A 248 -6.34 4.75 -28.41
CA LEU A 248 -5.11 5.37 -27.94
C LEU A 248 -4.01 4.34 -28.02
N SER A 249 -3.07 4.53 -28.95
CA SER A 249 -1.77 3.87 -28.80
C SER A 249 -1.15 4.37 -27.50
N PRO A 250 -0.66 3.47 -26.64
CA PRO A 250 -0.21 2.13 -26.98
C PRO A 250 -1.11 1.03 -26.40
N ILE A 251 -2.40 1.23 -26.09
CA ILE A 251 -3.15 0.17 -25.37
C ILE A 251 -3.60 -0.93 -26.32
N PRO A 252 -3.47 -2.23 -25.94
CA PRO A 252 -3.97 -3.35 -26.74
C PRO A 252 -5.47 -3.25 -26.98
N HIS A 253 -5.88 -3.56 -28.21
CA HIS A 253 -7.28 -3.65 -28.59
C HIS A 253 -7.78 -5.08 -28.40
N PHE A 254 -8.67 -5.28 -27.43
CA PHE A 254 -9.43 -6.52 -27.28
C PHE A 254 -10.76 -6.42 -28.03
N ALA A 255 -11.14 -7.48 -28.74
CA ALA A 255 -12.48 -7.62 -29.30
C ALA A 255 -13.52 -7.65 -28.16
N ASP A 256 -14.73 -7.15 -28.41
CA ASP A 256 -15.81 -7.18 -27.42
C ASP A 256 -16.13 -8.64 -27.00
N SER A 257 -15.83 -8.99 -25.74
CA SER A 257 -16.42 -10.16 -25.08
C SER A 257 -17.86 -9.81 -24.62
N PRO A 258 -18.77 -10.81 -24.52
CA PRO A 258 -20.21 -10.59 -24.29
C PRO A 258 -20.58 -10.08 -22.88
N ASP A 259 -19.62 -9.69 -22.04
CA ASP A 259 -19.85 -9.29 -20.64
C ASP A 259 -20.64 -7.98 -20.48
N LYS A 260 -20.93 -7.29 -21.58
CA LYS A 260 -21.78 -6.08 -21.58
C LYS A 260 -23.24 -6.35 -21.18
N GLU A 261 -23.73 -7.59 -21.22
CA GLU A 261 -25.13 -7.89 -20.85
C GLU A 261 -25.39 -7.99 -19.34
N ASN A 262 -24.35 -8.13 -18.49
CA ASN A 262 -24.55 -8.26 -17.03
C ASN A 262 -24.33 -6.97 -16.22
N ALA A 263 -23.80 -5.90 -16.85
CA ALA A 263 -23.45 -4.67 -16.14
C ALA A 263 -24.60 -3.66 -15.96
N GLU A 264 -25.77 -3.88 -16.58
CA GLU A 264 -26.90 -2.93 -16.56
C GLU A 264 -28.05 -3.30 -15.62
N ARG A 265 -27.86 -4.19 -14.64
CA ARG A 265 -28.89 -4.40 -13.59
C ARG A 265 -28.73 -3.37 -12.47
N PRO A 266 -29.72 -2.51 -12.20
CA PRO A 266 -29.65 -1.58 -11.08
C PRO A 266 -29.66 -2.37 -9.77
N ILE A 267 -28.61 -2.21 -8.96
CA ILE A 267 -28.53 -2.77 -7.61
C ILE A 267 -29.51 -1.99 -6.73
N THR A 268 -30.73 -2.51 -6.60
CA THR A 268 -31.69 -2.12 -5.58
C THR A 268 -31.75 -3.27 -4.58
N ASN A 269 -30.82 -3.30 -3.62
CA ASN A 269 -30.90 -4.17 -2.44
C ASN A 269 -29.86 -3.74 -1.39
N LEU A 270 -29.98 -2.51 -0.90
CA LEU A 270 -29.26 -2.08 0.30
C LEU A 270 -30.01 -2.54 1.58
N ASP A 271 -31.33 -2.72 1.49
CA ASP A 271 -32.18 -3.05 2.64
C ASP A 271 -32.10 -4.55 3.04
N ALA A 272 -31.86 -5.45 2.08
CA ALA A 272 -31.85 -6.90 2.33
C ALA A 272 -30.60 -7.43 3.07
N ALA A 273 -29.55 -6.62 3.19
CA ALA A 273 -28.34 -6.95 3.96
C ALA A 273 -28.47 -6.52 5.43
N LEU A 274 -29.18 -5.42 5.70
CA LEU A 274 -29.36 -4.89 7.05
C LEU A 274 -30.34 -5.72 7.90
N GLU A 275 -31.36 -6.34 7.29
CA GLU A 275 -32.32 -7.19 8.02
C GLU A 275 -31.75 -8.54 8.50
N ARG A 276 -30.64 -9.03 7.91
CA ARG A 276 -30.08 -10.36 8.24
C ARG A 276 -29.16 -10.38 9.46
N ILE A 277 -28.82 -9.22 10.02
CA ILE A 277 -27.91 -9.09 11.17
C ILE A 277 -28.69 -8.86 12.49
N SER A 278 -30.00 -8.62 12.43
CA SER A 278 -30.82 -8.27 13.61
C SER A 278 -31.39 -9.46 14.40
N THR A 279 -31.14 -10.72 13.99
CA THR A 279 -31.68 -11.91 14.67
C THR A 279 -30.61 -12.77 15.33
N THR A 280 -29.87 -12.20 16.30
CA THR A 280 -29.22 -12.98 17.36
C THR A 280 -29.01 -12.11 18.60
N GLN A 281 -30.06 -11.92 19.39
CA GLN A 281 -29.99 -11.68 20.84
C GLN A 281 -31.41 -11.64 21.38
N ASP A 282 -31.88 -12.75 21.95
CA ASP A 282 -32.84 -12.76 23.06
C ASP A 282 -32.91 -14.20 23.61
N VAL A 283 -32.20 -14.43 24.71
CA VAL A 283 -32.53 -15.53 25.63
C VAL A 283 -32.65 -14.92 27.02
N SER A 284 -33.90 -14.70 27.42
CA SER A 284 -34.28 -14.34 28.77
C SER A 284 -34.38 -15.60 29.64
N SER A 285 -34.00 -15.42 30.89
CA SER A 285 -34.22 -16.34 31.99
C SER A 285 -35.71 -16.50 32.30
N THR A 286 -36.15 -17.72 32.58
CA THR A 286 -36.96 -18.07 33.77
C THR A 286 -37.24 -19.59 33.83
N ASP A 287 -37.41 -20.03 35.07
CA ASP A 287 -37.44 -21.38 35.60
C ASP A 287 -38.84 -22.04 35.52
N SER A 288 -38.82 -23.36 35.69
CA SER A 288 -39.86 -24.27 36.21
C SER A 288 -40.93 -24.88 35.29
N GLY A 289 -40.99 -26.22 35.30
CA GLY A 289 -42.28 -26.94 35.43
C GLY A 289 -42.66 -28.04 34.43
N VAL A 290 -42.15 -29.26 34.64
CA VAL A 290 -42.86 -30.58 34.60
C VAL A 290 -43.76 -30.98 33.40
N GLY A 291 -43.41 -32.11 32.75
CA GLY A 291 -44.36 -33.23 32.54
C GLY A 291 -44.52 -33.82 31.13
N ASN A 292 -44.08 -35.09 30.95
CA ASN A 292 -44.60 -36.21 30.11
C ASN A 292 -44.83 -35.96 28.58
N SER A 293 -44.62 -36.89 27.63
CA SER A 293 -44.31 -38.34 27.59
C SER A 293 -44.32 -38.81 26.10
N ILE A 294 -43.55 -39.87 25.75
CA ILE A 294 -43.76 -40.86 24.63
C ILE A 294 -43.47 -40.33 23.19
N ALA A 295 -42.84 -41.01 22.20
CA ALA A 295 -42.44 -42.39 21.87
C ALA A 295 -41.21 -42.33 20.90
N GLU A 296 -40.20 -43.18 21.02
CA GLU A 296 -39.96 -44.46 20.29
C GLU A 296 -39.71 -44.38 18.77
N ASN A 297 -38.45 -44.67 18.38
CA ASN A 297 -37.96 -45.59 17.32
C ASN A 297 -36.42 -45.39 17.25
N ALA A 298 -35.52 -46.28 17.71
CA ALA A 298 -35.20 -47.65 17.27
C ALA A 298 -34.85 -47.64 15.75
N GLU A 299 -33.66 -48.02 15.24
CA GLU A 299 -32.69 -49.10 15.51
C GLU A 299 -31.34 -48.73 14.85
N GLN A 300 -30.18 -49.00 15.50
CA GLN A 300 -29.19 -50.08 15.24
C GLN A 300 -28.48 -50.02 13.86
N ALA A 301 -27.20 -50.35 13.67
CA ALA A 301 -26.23 -51.17 14.41
C ALA A 301 -24.81 -50.78 13.90
N SER A 302 -23.80 -50.62 14.76
CA SER A 302 -22.82 -51.62 15.22
C SER A 302 -21.65 -51.91 14.27
N ASN A 303 -20.43 -51.81 14.80
CA ASN A 303 -19.24 -52.69 14.64
C ASN A 303 -17.98 -51.83 14.86
N LEU A 304 -16.90 -52.24 15.54
CA LEU A 304 -16.51 -53.48 16.22
C LEU A 304 -15.15 -53.17 16.88
N ASP A 305 -14.95 -53.56 18.15
CA ASP A 305 -13.64 -53.58 18.80
C ASP A 305 -12.78 -54.75 18.27
N THR A 306 -11.44 -54.63 18.29
CA THR A 306 -10.51 -55.41 19.17
C THR A 306 -9.10 -55.69 18.55
N TYR A 307 -8.08 -55.69 19.44
CA TYR A 307 -6.75 -56.37 19.46
C TYR A 307 -5.55 -55.70 18.74
N THR A 308 -4.54 -55.15 19.45
CA THR A 308 -3.23 -55.71 19.96
C THR A 308 -2.33 -56.35 18.87
N GLU A 309 -1.01 -56.20 18.76
CA GLU A 309 0.08 -55.73 19.63
C GLU A 309 1.39 -55.59 18.80
N SER A 310 2.23 -54.60 19.15
CA SER A 310 3.72 -54.54 19.25
C SER A 310 4.72 -55.33 18.36
N SER A 311 5.78 -54.64 17.91
CA SER A 311 7.24 -54.99 18.02
C SER A 311 8.09 -53.99 17.20
N THR A 312 8.81 -53.02 17.79
CA THR A 312 10.21 -52.98 18.30
C THR A 312 11.32 -52.73 17.27
N ASP A 313 12.36 -52.01 17.77
CA ASP A 313 13.73 -51.77 17.28
C ASP A 313 13.95 -50.47 16.48
N GLY A 314 14.90 -49.57 16.83
CA GLY A 314 15.90 -49.55 17.89
C GLY A 314 16.77 -48.29 17.78
N ASN A 315 17.11 -47.68 18.93
CA ASN A 315 18.06 -46.57 19.06
C ASN A 315 19.51 -47.08 19.24
N ARG A 316 20.50 -46.41 18.63
CA ARG A 316 21.85 -46.08 19.18
C ARG A 316 22.72 -45.35 18.13
N TRP A 317 23.16 -44.09 18.31
CA TRP A 317 24.23 -43.50 19.15
C TRP A 317 25.64 -43.58 18.52
N MET A 318 26.34 -42.43 18.40
CA MET A 318 27.80 -42.33 18.60
C MET A 318 28.18 -41.02 19.34
N ASP A 319 28.85 -41.20 20.48
CA ASP A 319 29.53 -40.23 21.34
C ASP A 319 30.90 -39.84 20.76
N ILE A 320 31.42 -38.68 21.15
CA ILE A 320 32.85 -38.50 21.48
C ILE A 320 32.95 -37.67 22.77
N SER A 321 33.67 -38.22 23.74
CA SER A 321 33.99 -37.64 25.05
C SER A 321 35.42 -37.10 25.08
N THR A 322 35.67 -36.09 25.91
CA THR A 322 36.94 -35.92 26.65
C THR A 322 36.69 -35.23 28.00
N LYS A 323 37.40 -35.71 29.02
CA LYS A 323 37.32 -35.43 30.47
C LYS A 323 38.33 -34.37 30.91
N ASP A 324 38.23 -34.04 32.21
CA ASP A 324 39.22 -33.51 33.20
C ASP A 324 38.80 -32.12 33.73
N ASP A 325 38.84 -31.74 35.00
CA ASP A 325 39.08 -32.41 36.29
C ASP A 325 38.60 -31.44 37.42
N VAL A 326 38.64 -31.92 38.67
CA VAL A 326 38.08 -31.38 39.92
C VAL A 326 38.96 -30.31 40.60
N ASP A 327 38.42 -29.24 41.23
CA ASP A 327 38.75 -28.84 42.64
C ASP A 327 37.86 -27.73 43.23
N ALA A 328 37.82 -27.69 44.57
CA ALA A 328 36.89 -27.00 45.46
C ALA A 328 37.28 -25.57 45.90
N GLY A 329 36.32 -24.81 46.48
CA GLY A 329 36.64 -23.82 47.54
C GLY A 329 35.87 -22.48 47.60
N HIS A 330 34.79 -22.45 48.40
CA HIS A 330 34.42 -21.42 49.41
C HIS A 330 33.96 -19.97 49.05
N ASN A 331 32.75 -19.69 49.56
CA ASN A 331 32.26 -18.53 50.33
C ASN A 331 31.52 -17.32 49.70
N MET A 332 30.20 -17.32 49.96
CA MET A 332 29.37 -16.32 50.68
C MET A 332 29.08 -14.93 50.07
N SER A 333 27.83 -14.72 49.64
CA SER A 333 26.79 -13.88 50.31
C SER A 333 25.60 -13.66 49.35
N GLY A 334 24.38 -14.11 49.72
CA GLY A 334 23.28 -13.23 50.18
C GLY A 334 22.37 -12.79 49.02
N ALA A 335 21.48 -13.65 48.52
CA ALA A 335 20.04 -13.70 48.86
C ALA A 335 19.25 -12.41 48.55
N HIS A 336 18.36 -12.48 47.54
CA HIS A 336 16.96 -12.06 47.63
C HIS A 336 16.15 -12.70 46.49
N SER A 337 15.31 -13.66 46.88
CA SER A 337 14.30 -14.34 46.07
C SER A 337 13.06 -13.46 45.88
N SER A 338 12.51 -13.42 44.66
CA SER A 338 11.07 -13.28 44.46
C SER A 338 10.63 -14.16 43.28
N SER A 339 10.03 -15.29 43.63
CA SER A 339 9.33 -16.19 42.73
C SER A 339 8.00 -15.56 42.33
N SER A 340 7.74 -15.43 41.02
CA SER A 340 6.38 -15.33 40.50
C SER A 340 6.17 -16.44 39.47
N SER A 341 5.37 -17.42 39.89
CA SER A 341 4.90 -18.55 39.10
C SER A 341 3.91 -18.07 38.04
N VAL A 342 4.24 -18.31 36.77
CA VAL A 342 3.30 -18.17 35.64
C VAL A 342 2.35 -19.36 35.65
N ASN A 343 1.09 -19.12 36.02
CA ASN A 343 0.00 -20.07 35.78
C ASN A 343 -0.43 -19.97 34.32
N ALA A 344 -0.15 -21.02 33.55
CA ALA A 344 -0.80 -21.26 32.27
C ALA A 344 -2.27 -21.59 32.54
N SER A 345 -3.19 -20.83 31.92
CA SER A 345 -4.61 -21.18 31.88
C SER A 345 -5.05 -21.47 30.45
N SER A 346 -5.88 -22.50 30.37
CA SER A 346 -6.34 -23.26 29.22
C SER A 346 -7.14 -22.46 28.19
N THR A 347 -6.76 -22.58 26.93
CA THR A 347 -7.53 -22.16 25.76
C THR A 347 -8.82 -22.98 25.66
N SER A 348 -9.97 -22.31 25.73
CA SER A 348 -11.26 -22.88 25.31
C SER A 348 -11.50 -22.54 23.84
N VAL A 349 -11.99 -23.53 23.11
CA VAL A 349 -12.28 -23.49 21.67
C VAL A 349 -13.68 -22.89 21.48
N GLY A 350 -13.79 -21.84 20.65
CA GLY A 350 -15.07 -21.46 20.02
C GLY A 350 -15.73 -20.12 20.40
N GLY A 351 -14.99 -19.07 20.76
CA GLY A 351 -15.52 -17.70 20.90
C GLY A 351 -14.83 -16.71 19.93
N PRO A 352 -15.44 -15.54 19.64
CA PRO A 352 -14.76 -14.46 18.92
C PRO A 352 -13.43 -14.13 19.62
N VAL A 353 -12.41 -13.71 18.87
CA VAL A 353 -11.12 -13.30 19.48
C VAL A 353 -11.39 -12.04 20.30
N GLY A 354 -11.72 -12.24 21.57
CA GLY A 354 -12.15 -11.20 22.48
C GLY A 354 -10.98 -10.26 22.77
N MET A 355 -11.08 -9.03 22.27
CA MET A 355 -10.28 -7.93 22.79
C MET A 355 -10.63 -7.79 24.27
N GLU A 356 -9.66 -8.01 25.16
CA GLU A 356 -9.89 -7.66 26.57
C GLU A 356 -10.28 -6.17 26.66
N PRO A 357 -10.96 -5.71 27.71
CA PRO A 357 -11.11 -4.27 27.98
C PRO A 357 -9.79 -3.72 28.55
N LEU A 358 -9.40 -2.52 28.10
CA LEU A 358 -8.25 -1.80 28.67
C LEU A 358 -8.38 -1.70 30.21
N PRO A 359 -7.39 -2.18 31.00
CA PRO A 359 -7.40 -2.00 32.44
C PRO A 359 -7.35 -0.52 32.80
N ARG A 360 -8.16 -0.09 33.78
CA ARG A 360 -8.38 1.33 34.10
C ARG A 360 -7.14 2.07 34.62
N ASP A 361 -6.09 1.36 35.03
CA ASP A 361 -4.86 1.93 35.61
C ASP A 361 -3.63 1.10 35.21
N CYS A 362 -3.08 1.33 34.01
CA CYS A 362 -1.86 0.67 33.53
C CYS A 362 -0.72 1.68 33.34
N SER A 363 0.51 1.26 33.66
CA SER A 363 1.70 2.01 33.27
C SER A 363 1.83 2.05 31.74
N SER A 364 2.61 2.99 31.18
CA SER A 364 2.83 3.07 29.73
C SER A 364 3.41 1.77 29.13
N HIS A 365 4.12 1.00 29.96
CA HIS A 365 4.71 -0.29 29.58
C HIS A 365 3.66 -1.41 29.52
N ASP A 366 2.72 -1.46 30.48
CA ASP A 366 1.66 -2.47 30.52
C ASP A 366 0.61 -2.25 29.41
N LEU A 367 0.35 -0.98 29.06
CA LEU A 367 -0.53 -0.63 27.94
C LEU A 367 0.05 -1.10 26.59
N ALA A 368 1.36 -0.95 26.40
CA ALA A 368 2.04 -1.39 25.20
C ALA A 368 2.04 -2.92 25.07
N ALA A 369 2.32 -3.64 26.15
CA ALA A 369 2.28 -5.10 26.19
C ALA A 369 0.87 -5.64 25.91
N TRP A 370 -0.15 -5.00 26.48
CA TRP A 370 -1.54 -5.36 26.26
C TRP A 370 -1.99 -5.15 24.81
N GLN A 371 -1.62 -4.01 24.21
CA GLN A 371 -1.89 -3.74 22.80
C GLN A 371 -1.21 -4.77 21.91
N GLN A 372 0.05 -5.13 22.22
CA GLN A 372 0.81 -6.10 21.44
C GLN A 372 0.16 -7.50 21.44
N ASN A 373 -0.35 -7.96 22.58
CA ASN A 373 -1.01 -9.26 22.69
C ASN A 373 -2.30 -9.33 21.85
N ASN A 374 -3.11 -8.27 21.87
CA ASN A 374 -4.32 -8.19 21.05
C ASN A 374 -4.00 -8.10 19.55
N LEU A 375 -2.99 -7.31 19.17
CA LEU A 375 -2.54 -7.22 17.79
C LEU A 375 -2.00 -8.56 17.28
N ALA A 376 -1.25 -9.29 18.11
CA ALA A 376 -0.72 -10.61 17.78
C ALA A 376 -1.84 -11.64 17.57
N ALA A 377 -2.89 -11.62 18.39
CA ALA A 377 -4.04 -12.50 18.24
C ALA A 377 -4.81 -12.23 16.93
N ILE A 378 -5.06 -10.95 16.60
CA ILE A 378 -5.74 -10.58 15.36
C ILE A 378 -4.89 -10.92 14.13
N ALA A 379 -3.56 -10.81 14.22
CA ALA A 379 -2.66 -11.16 13.13
C ALA A 379 -2.71 -12.64 12.73
N GLN A 380 -3.18 -13.53 13.62
CA GLN A 380 -3.37 -14.96 13.31
C GLN A 380 -4.62 -15.25 12.46
N ILE A 381 -5.58 -14.32 12.40
CA ILE A 381 -6.79 -14.50 11.60
C ILE A 381 -6.41 -14.47 10.13
N ASN A 382 -6.73 -15.52 9.39
CA ASN A 382 -6.45 -15.63 7.96
C ASN A 382 -7.05 -14.44 7.19
N ALA A 383 -6.20 -13.68 6.50
CA ALA A 383 -6.63 -12.46 5.81
C ALA A 383 -7.52 -12.78 4.59
N ASP A 384 -7.35 -13.97 4.00
CA ASP A 384 -8.14 -14.40 2.84
C ASP A 384 -9.61 -14.62 3.26
N ASP A 385 -9.86 -15.16 4.46
CA ASP A 385 -11.22 -15.38 5.00
C ASP A 385 -11.94 -14.06 5.38
N CYS A 386 -11.19 -12.95 5.38
CA CYS A 386 -11.69 -11.59 5.59
C CYS A 386 -11.92 -10.82 4.27
N GLY A 387 -11.72 -11.46 3.11
CA GLY A 387 -11.95 -10.86 1.80
C GLY A 387 -10.81 -9.99 1.27
N THR A 388 -9.57 -10.29 1.65
CA THR A 388 -8.39 -9.61 1.10
C THR A 388 -7.70 -10.43 0.00
N PRO A 389 -6.95 -9.81 -0.94
CA PRO A 389 -6.79 -8.37 -1.14
C PRO A 389 -8.08 -7.68 -1.56
N LEU A 390 -8.22 -6.41 -1.18
CA LEU A 390 -9.28 -5.57 -1.73
C LEU A 390 -9.01 -5.31 -3.21
N GLN A 391 -10.06 -5.36 -4.03
CA GLN A 391 -10.01 -5.23 -5.49
C GLN A 391 -9.86 -3.77 -5.94
N ILE A 392 -8.81 -3.09 -5.45
CA ILE A 392 -8.57 -1.65 -5.66
C ILE A 392 -8.24 -1.35 -7.12
N PHE A 393 -7.31 -2.09 -7.73
CA PHE A 393 -6.79 -1.81 -9.06
C PHE A 393 -7.54 -2.58 -10.16
N THR A 394 -8.86 -2.45 -10.14
CA THR A 394 -9.76 -3.06 -11.11
C THR A 394 -10.67 -1.99 -11.73
N LYS A 395 -11.43 -2.35 -12.77
CA LYS A 395 -12.50 -1.51 -13.33
C LYS A 395 -12.04 -0.08 -13.64
N GLY A 396 -10.87 0.05 -14.26
CA GLY A 396 -10.31 1.34 -14.71
C GLY A 396 -9.61 2.17 -13.64
N TYR A 397 -9.30 1.61 -12.46
CA TYR A 397 -8.38 2.23 -11.50
C TYR A 397 -6.96 1.69 -11.68
N LEU A 398 -6.05 2.52 -12.18
CA LEU A 398 -4.72 2.07 -12.61
C LEU A 398 -3.67 2.17 -11.48
N CYS A 399 -2.72 1.23 -11.44
CA CYS A 399 -1.46 1.39 -10.70
C CYS A 399 -0.28 1.23 -11.65
N LEU A 400 0.49 2.31 -11.84
CA LEU A 400 1.64 2.34 -12.72
C LEU A 400 2.84 2.90 -11.93
N PRO A 401 3.70 2.04 -11.34
CA PRO A 401 4.82 2.49 -10.49
C PRO A 401 5.74 3.50 -11.18
N TYR A 402 5.85 3.39 -12.51
CA TYR A 402 6.39 4.44 -13.37
C TYR A 402 5.51 4.64 -14.60
N LEU A 403 5.33 5.91 -14.98
CA LEU A 403 4.68 6.34 -16.19
C LEU A 403 5.55 7.38 -16.93
N SER A 404 5.82 7.12 -18.21
CA SER A 404 6.54 8.05 -19.07
C SER A 404 5.59 9.08 -19.70
N LEU A 405 6.14 10.22 -20.14
CA LEU A 405 5.36 11.30 -20.72
C LEU A 405 4.38 10.91 -21.84
N PRO A 406 4.72 10.00 -22.80
CA PRO A 406 3.79 9.62 -23.86
C PRO A 406 2.47 9.02 -23.37
N TYR A 407 2.43 8.47 -22.15
CA TYR A 407 1.23 7.91 -21.55
C TYR A 407 0.40 8.93 -20.78
N MET A 408 0.82 10.20 -20.67
CA MET A 408 0.09 11.19 -19.88
C MET A 408 -1.35 11.40 -20.37
N ASP A 409 -1.59 11.29 -21.68
CA ASP A 409 -2.93 11.46 -22.25
C ASP A 409 -3.90 10.32 -21.90
N LEU A 410 -3.37 9.13 -21.59
CA LEU A 410 -4.18 8.01 -21.09
C LEU A 410 -4.92 8.39 -19.80
N LEU A 411 -4.29 9.17 -18.93
CA LEU A 411 -4.85 9.56 -17.63
C LEU A 411 -6.10 10.44 -17.76
N PHE A 412 -6.37 10.98 -18.95
CA PHE A 412 -7.56 11.77 -19.26
C PHE A 412 -8.67 10.97 -19.95
N ASP A 413 -8.46 9.69 -20.25
CA ASP A 413 -9.51 8.87 -20.87
C ASP A 413 -10.68 8.67 -19.90
N VAL A 414 -11.90 8.67 -20.44
CA VAL A 414 -13.13 8.57 -19.63
C VAL A 414 -13.28 7.22 -18.93
N ASN A 415 -12.63 6.16 -19.45
CA ASN A 415 -12.64 4.84 -18.83
C ASN A 415 -11.56 4.69 -17.75
N VAL A 416 -10.71 5.70 -17.54
CA VAL A 416 -9.79 5.78 -16.41
C VAL A 416 -10.49 6.50 -15.25
N ARG A 417 -11.01 5.71 -14.32
CA ARG A 417 -11.77 6.18 -13.15
C ARG A 417 -10.88 6.93 -12.15
N GLY A 418 -9.66 6.46 -11.98
CA GLY A 418 -8.63 7.04 -11.12
C GLY A 418 -7.32 6.29 -11.32
N TYR A 419 -6.27 6.70 -10.61
CA TYR A 419 -4.97 6.07 -10.74
C TYR A 419 -4.01 6.42 -9.62
N MET A 420 -3.06 5.51 -9.41
CA MET A 420 -1.82 5.75 -8.68
C MET A 420 -0.66 5.62 -9.67
N VAL A 421 0.00 6.74 -9.99
CA VAL A 421 1.11 6.75 -10.95
C VAL A 421 2.37 7.38 -10.37
N GLY A 422 3.52 6.80 -10.68
CA GLY A 422 4.83 7.43 -10.43
C GLY A 422 5.34 8.14 -11.67
N ALA A 423 5.89 9.35 -11.51
CA ALA A 423 6.57 10.06 -12.59
C ALA A 423 7.84 10.77 -12.10
N THR A 424 8.85 10.81 -12.96
CA THR A 424 10.07 11.59 -12.76
C THR A 424 10.02 12.95 -13.46
N ASN A 425 9.13 13.10 -14.44
CA ASN A 425 9.07 14.30 -15.25
C ASN A 425 8.22 15.41 -14.59
N VAL A 426 8.78 16.61 -14.48
CA VAL A 426 8.15 17.77 -13.83
C VAL A 426 6.81 18.17 -14.47
N LEU A 427 6.54 17.81 -15.72
CA LEU A 427 5.26 18.11 -16.37
C LEU A 427 4.07 17.46 -15.64
N PHE A 428 4.27 16.31 -14.99
CA PHE A 428 3.24 15.68 -14.14
C PHE A 428 2.89 16.53 -12.92
N LYS A 429 3.83 17.33 -12.43
CA LYS A 429 3.61 18.30 -11.33
C LYS A 429 2.96 19.59 -11.84
N GLN A 430 3.29 20.04 -13.05
CA GLN A 430 2.85 21.32 -13.58
C GLN A 430 1.44 21.29 -14.18
N LYS A 431 0.99 20.13 -14.70
CA LYS A 431 -0.31 20.00 -15.35
C LYS A 431 -1.44 20.03 -14.32
N ARG A 432 -2.05 21.22 -14.17
CA ARG A 432 -3.24 21.41 -13.33
C ARG A 432 -4.34 20.44 -13.77
N GLN A 433 -5.10 19.90 -12.81
CA GLN A 433 -6.15 18.87 -12.98
C GLN A 433 -5.67 17.44 -13.25
N LEU A 434 -4.35 17.18 -13.31
CA LEU A 434 -3.84 15.81 -13.45
C LEU A 434 -3.92 15.01 -12.15
N ALA A 435 -3.97 15.64 -10.98
CA ALA A 435 -3.99 14.91 -9.72
C ALA A 435 -4.93 15.59 -8.72
N ASP A 436 -5.69 14.76 -8.00
CA ASP A 436 -6.40 15.17 -6.79
C ASP A 436 -5.40 15.32 -5.62
N VAL A 437 -4.37 14.47 -5.64
CA VAL A 437 -3.25 14.47 -4.67
C VAL A 437 -1.92 14.32 -5.40
N LEU A 438 -1.03 15.29 -5.18
CA LEU A 438 0.37 15.21 -5.58
C LEU A 438 1.21 14.81 -4.37
N VAL A 439 2.02 13.75 -4.51
CA VAL A 439 2.93 13.26 -3.48
C VAL A 439 4.37 13.50 -3.93
N GLU A 440 5.09 14.46 -3.35
CA GLU A 440 6.53 14.54 -3.56
C GLU A 440 7.21 13.59 -2.58
N VAL A 441 7.78 12.52 -3.11
CA VAL A 441 8.33 11.45 -2.27
C VAL A 441 9.55 11.96 -1.50
N GLU A 442 10.47 12.68 -2.16
CA GLU A 442 11.72 13.17 -1.54
C GLU A 442 11.48 13.98 -0.27
N ASN A 443 10.52 14.91 -0.30
CA ASN A 443 10.18 15.78 0.85
C ASN A 443 9.08 15.19 1.75
N ALA A 444 8.55 14.02 1.41
CA ALA A 444 7.36 13.42 2.01
C ALA A 444 6.19 14.42 2.09
N THR A 445 5.97 15.24 1.06
CA THR A 445 4.89 16.24 1.01
C THR A 445 3.68 15.68 0.26
N LEU A 446 2.49 15.95 0.81
CA LEU A 446 1.22 15.60 0.19
C LEU A 446 0.47 16.90 -0.05
N GLU A 447 0.21 17.22 -1.31
CA GLU A 447 -0.49 18.42 -1.74
C GLU A 447 -1.86 18.03 -2.31
N THR A 448 -2.92 18.63 -1.76
CA THR A 448 -4.28 18.47 -2.29
C THR A 448 -5.01 19.81 -2.22
N GLN A 449 -5.69 20.15 -3.31
CA GLN A 449 -6.49 21.37 -3.41
C GLN A 449 -7.93 21.16 -2.91
N ASP A 450 -8.37 19.90 -2.81
CA ASP A 450 -9.72 19.55 -2.39
C ASP A 450 -9.86 19.58 -0.85
N PRO A 451 -10.63 20.54 -0.28
CA PRO A 451 -10.86 20.59 1.16
C PRO A 451 -11.69 19.40 1.68
N ILE A 452 -12.54 18.80 0.85
CA ILE A 452 -13.36 17.64 1.22
C ILE A 452 -12.45 16.43 1.38
N LEU A 453 -11.59 16.16 0.39
CA LEU A 453 -10.61 15.07 0.50
C LEU A 453 -9.67 15.27 1.69
N ARG A 454 -9.25 16.51 1.97
CA ARG A 454 -8.43 16.81 3.16
C ARG A 454 -9.15 16.48 4.47
N ARG A 455 -10.46 16.74 4.56
CA ARG A 455 -11.30 16.35 5.70
C ARG A 455 -11.45 14.83 5.80
N GLN A 456 -11.65 14.14 4.67
CA GLN A 456 -11.74 12.68 4.60
C GLN A 456 -10.42 12.00 5.01
N LEU A 457 -9.27 12.61 4.74
CA LEU A 457 -7.95 12.04 5.08
C LEU A 457 -7.38 12.53 6.41
N HIS A 458 -8.15 13.30 7.19
CA HIS A 458 -7.70 13.75 8.49
C HIS A 458 -7.56 12.57 9.46
N LEU A 459 -6.40 12.46 10.11
CA LEU A 459 -6.13 11.41 11.09
C LEU A 459 -6.78 11.73 12.43
N THR A 460 -7.44 10.73 13.02
CA THR A 460 -8.00 10.78 14.37
C THR A 460 -6.91 10.70 15.45
N THR A 461 -7.27 10.75 16.74
CA THR A 461 -6.27 10.50 17.80
C THR A 461 -5.76 9.07 17.73
N GLU A 462 -6.67 8.14 17.51
CA GLU A 462 -6.42 6.71 17.46
C GLU A 462 -5.51 6.38 16.28
N ASP A 463 -5.74 6.99 15.11
CA ASP A 463 -4.85 6.93 13.95
C ASP A 463 -3.44 7.46 14.28
N LEU A 464 -3.36 8.61 14.97
CA LEU A 464 -2.08 9.21 15.34
C LEU A 464 -1.33 8.32 16.34
N ARG A 465 -2.01 7.69 17.29
CA ARG A 465 -1.41 6.72 18.23
C ARG A 465 -0.82 5.53 17.48
N PHE A 466 -1.55 4.97 16.52
CA PHE A 466 -1.05 3.87 15.69
C PHE A 466 0.20 4.29 14.90
N ALA A 467 0.14 5.43 14.21
CA ALA A 467 1.28 5.94 13.45
C ALA A 467 2.51 6.21 14.33
N ASP A 468 2.31 6.82 15.49
CA ASP A 468 3.37 7.12 16.47
C ASP A 468 3.95 5.84 17.09
N PHE A 469 3.11 4.83 17.35
CA PHE A 469 3.54 3.50 17.78
C PHE A 469 4.48 2.87 16.75
N LEU A 470 4.12 2.85 15.47
CA LEU A 470 5.00 2.34 14.40
C LEU A 470 6.31 3.12 14.32
N VAL A 471 6.24 4.45 14.32
CA VAL A 471 7.43 5.30 14.21
C VAL A 471 8.40 5.08 15.36
N ARG A 472 7.92 4.87 16.60
CA ARG A 472 8.79 4.54 17.74
C ARG A 472 9.53 3.22 17.54
N HIS A 473 8.80 2.14 17.22
CA HIS A 473 9.38 0.81 17.07
C HIS A 473 10.37 0.74 15.91
N VAL A 474 10.15 1.51 14.85
CA VAL A 474 11.04 1.57 13.69
C VAL A 474 12.28 2.45 13.93
N ALA A 475 12.14 3.53 14.71
CA ALA A 475 13.21 4.48 14.98
C ALA A 475 14.13 4.07 16.13
N GLU A 476 13.67 3.21 17.05
CA GLU A 476 14.51 2.65 18.11
C GLU A 476 15.54 1.68 17.51
N GLU A 477 16.82 2.09 17.52
CA GLU A 477 17.95 1.21 17.17
C GLU A 477 18.13 0.14 18.25
N ARG A 478 17.41 -0.98 18.15
CA ARG A 478 17.63 -2.12 19.05
C ARG A 478 19.01 -2.73 18.78
N HIS A 479 19.96 -2.45 19.67
CA HIS A 479 21.28 -3.08 19.72
C HIS A 479 21.17 -4.48 20.35
N ASP A 480 20.50 -5.44 19.71
CA ASP A 480 20.56 -6.84 20.14
C ASP A 480 20.54 -7.78 18.93
N VAL A 481 21.66 -7.77 18.21
CA VAL A 481 21.88 -8.61 17.01
C VAL A 481 22.56 -9.93 17.36
N PHE A 482 22.77 -10.30 18.63
CA PHE A 482 23.62 -11.47 18.92
C PHE A 482 23.14 -12.53 19.91
N LEU A 483 21.98 -12.39 20.57
CA LEU A 483 21.47 -13.45 21.46
C LEU A 483 20.08 -14.03 21.15
N ASP A 484 19.20 -13.33 20.40
CA ASP A 484 17.84 -13.84 20.06
C ASP A 484 17.49 -13.82 18.54
N GLY A 485 18.47 -13.54 17.67
CA GLY A 485 18.49 -13.99 16.27
C GLY A 485 17.53 -13.35 15.24
N VAL A 486 16.41 -12.72 15.61
CA VAL A 486 15.52 -12.02 14.65
C VAL A 486 14.73 -10.93 15.36
N GLY A 487 15.14 -9.67 15.22
CA GLY A 487 14.29 -8.54 15.61
C GLY A 487 13.07 -8.47 14.71
N TRP A 488 11.99 -9.16 15.08
CA TRP A 488 10.73 -9.16 14.31
C TRP A 488 10.06 -7.78 14.37
N GLU A 489 9.96 -7.20 15.57
CA GLU A 489 9.37 -5.88 15.78
C GLU A 489 10.18 -4.76 15.13
N GLY A 490 9.48 -3.84 14.45
CA GLY A 490 10.11 -2.75 13.70
C GLY A 490 10.69 -3.16 12.34
N GLY A 491 10.71 -4.45 12.02
CA GLY A 491 11.04 -4.97 10.69
C GLY A 491 9.88 -4.86 9.70
N ASP A 492 10.14 -5.10 8.42
CA ASP A 492 9.15 -4.92 7.36
C ASP A 492 7.91 -5.82 7.50
N GLU A 493 8.13 -7.10 7.83
CA GLU A 493 7.04 -8.06 8.01
C GLU A 493 6.14 -7.68 9.18
N TRP A 494 6.74 -7.19 10.27
CA TRP A 494 5.97 -6.69 11.41
C TRP A 494 5.12 -5.49 11.03
N ILE A 495 5.66 -4.51 10.29
CA ILE A 495 4.89 -3.35 9.83
C ILE A 495 3.71 -3.79 8.97
N ARG A 496 3.91 -4.73 8.02
CA ARG A 496 2.81 -5.28 7.21
C ARG A 496 1.75 -5.96 8.08
N ALA A 497 2.16 -6.73 9.08
CA ALA A 497 1.23 -7.32 10.04
C ALA A 497 0.43 -6.26 10.82
N GLN A 498 1.06 -5.16 11.23
CA GLN A 498 0.36 -4.06 11.90
C GLN A 498 -0.69 -3.39 11.01
N PHE A 499 -0.38 -3.13 9.73
CA PHE A 499 -1.34 -2.58 8.78
C PHE A 499 -2.45 -3.58 8.40
N ARG A 500 -2.14 -4.89 8.36
CA ARG A 500 -3.15 -5.94 8.23
C ARG A 500 -4.17 -5.85 9.36
N VAL A 501 -3.72 -5.82 10.62
CA VAL A 501 -4.63 -5.70 11.77
C VAL A 501 -5.46 -4.42 11.67
N TYR A 502 -4.82 -3.29 11.33
CA TYR A 502 -5.51 -2.02 11.13
C TYR A 502 -6.63 -2.13 10.09
N LEU A 503 -6.35 -2.72 8.93
CA LEU A 503 -7.33 -2.90 7.85
C LEU A 503 -8.48 -3.80 8.26
N LEU A 504 -8.19 -4.91 8.93
CA LEU A 504 -9.20 -5.86 9.40
C LEU A 504 -10.15 -5.21 10.42
N CYS A 505 -9.61 -4.46 11.38
CA CYS A 505 -10.40 -3.65 12.31
C CYS A 505 -11.26 -2.61 11.56
N LEU A 506 -10.70 -1.94 10.55
CA LEU A 506 -11.41 -0.96 9.73
C LEU A 506 -12.57 -1.61 8.94
N LEU A 507 -12.32 -2.75 8.28
CA LEU A 507 -13.33 -3.53 7.56
C LEU A 507 -14.46 -3.96 8.51
N ARG A 508 -14.11 -4.56 9.66
CA ARG A 508 -15.10 -4.96 10.67
C ARG A 508 -15.94 -3.79 11.17
N THR A 509 -15.29 -2.66 11.45
CA THR A 509 -15.95 -1.43 11.92
C THR A 509 -16.84 -0.84 10.84
N SER A 510 -16.52 -1.01 9.56
CA SER A 510 -17.36 -0.50 8.47
C SER A 510 -18.75 -1.15 8.42
N LEU A 511 -18.90 -2.38 8.92
CA LEU A 511 -20.15 -3.14 8.90
C LEU A 511 -21.14 -2.72 9.99
N ILE A 512 -20.71 -1.94 10.98
CA ILE A 512 -21.62 -1.47 12.04
C ILE A 512 -22.49 -0.32 11.53
N GLN A 513 -23.56 -0.02 12.27
CA GLN A 513 -24.48 1.09 11.96
C GLN A 513 -23.75 2.44 11.91
N GLU A 514 -24.23 3.34 11.06
CA GLU A 514 -23.66 4.68 10.96
C GLU A 514 -23.87 5.49 12.25
N ASN A 515 -22.92 6.37 12.57
CA ASN A 515 -22.89 7.22 13.78
C ASN A 515 -22.58 6.49 15.10
N CYS A 516 -22.01 5.29 15.04
CA CYS A 516 -21.39 4.65 16.21
C CYS A 516 -20.04 5.31 16.56
N ARG A 517 -19.70 5.30 17.86
CA ARG A 517 -18.44 5.87 18.38
C ARG A 517 -17.21 5.23 17.74
N GLU A 518 -17.29 3.95 17.40
CA GLU A 518 -16.23 3.15 16.77
C GLU A 518 -15.92 3.65 15.35
N THR A 519 -16.93 4.06 14.59
CA THR A 519 -16.76 4.65 13.26
C THR A 519 -15.99 5.97 13.31
N ASP A 520 -16.25 6.80 14.33
CA ASP A 520 -15.54 8.06 14.52
C ASP A 520 -14.04 7.89 14.81
N GLN A 521 -13.63 6.74 15.39
CA GLN A 521 -12.22 6.43 15.67
C GLN A 521 -11.38 6.28 14.39
N PHE A 522 -12.00 5.97 13.26
CA PHE A 522 -11.36 5.87 11.95
C PHE A 522 -11.60 7.08 11.04
N ASN A 523 -12.26 8.12 11.56
CA ASN A 523 -12.85 9.26 10.85
C ASN A 523 -14.13 8.85 10.08
N SER A 524 -15.30 9.28 10.57
CA SER A 524 -16.59 8.96 9.94
C SER A 524 -16.73 9.52 8.52
N ALA A 525 -16.11 10.66 8.21
CA ALA A 525 -16.08 11.19 6.84
C ALA A 525 -15.23 10.33 5.90
N PHE A 526 -14.14 9.73 6.41
CA PHE A 526 -13.34 8.74 5.68
C PHE A 526 -14.18 7.50 5.38
N ILE A 527 -14.78 6.90 6.40
CA ILE A 527 -15.58 5.67 6.24
C ILE A 527 -16.74 5.90 5.27
N ALA A 528 -17.48 6.99 5.41
CA ALA A 528 -18.57 7.32 4.49
C ALA A 528 -18.07 7.46 3.03
N ALA A 529 -16.92 8.08 2.82
CA ALA A 529 -16.32 8.20 1.49
C ALA A 529 -15.88 6.84 0.94
N TRP A 530 -15.19 6.03 1.75
CA TRP A 530 -14.71 4.71 1.38
C TRP A 530 -15.86 3.74 1.09
N LYS A 531 -16.96 3.79 1.85
CA LYS A 531 -18.16 2.98 1.56
C LYS A 531 -18.71 3.20 0.15
N ASN A 532 -18.49 4.36 -0.45
CA ASN A 532 -18.95 4.68 -1.81
C ASN A 532 -17.97 4.26 -2.93
N THR A 533 -16.85 3.64 -2.58
CA THR A 533 -15.81 3.23 -3.54
C THR A 533 -16.13 1.89 -4.19
N SER A 534 -15.56 1.64 -5.37
CA SER A 534 -15.79 0.38 -6.10
C SER A 534 -15.23 -0.81 -5.32
N ASN A 535 -14.02 -0.70 -4.77
CA ASN A 535 -13.40 -1.77 -3.98
C ASN A 535 -14.25 -2.15 -2.76
N TYR A 536 -14.84 -1.17 -2.06
CA TYR A 536 -15.68 -1.47 -0.90
C TYR A 536 -16.97 -2.17 -1.30
N GLN A 537 -17.63 -1.67 -2.36
CA GLN A 537 -18.88 -2.26 -2.86
C GLN A 537 -18.65 -3.70 -3.36
N GLU A 538 -17.52 -3.97 -4.00
CA GLU A 538 -17.13 -5.31 -4.42
C GLU A 538 -16.83 -6.21 -3.23
N TRP A 539 -16.09 -5.73 -2.23
CA TRP A 539 -15.86 -6.47 -0.99
C TRP A 539 -17.18 -6.79 -0.28
N LEU A 540 -18.07 -5.82 -0.09
CA LEU A 540 -19.36 -6.00 0.58
C LEU A 540 -20.28 -7.01 -0.15
N SER A 541 -20.10 -7.19 -1.45
CA SER A 541 -20.93 -8.11 -2.25
C SER A 541 -20.66 -9.60 -1.98
N SER A 542 -19.54 -9.92 -1.32
CA SER A 542 -19.11 -11.28 -0.99
C SER A 542 -19.20 -11.55 0.51
N GLU A 543 -19.39 -12.81 0.89
CA GLU A 543 -19.40 -13.23 2.30
C GLU A 543 -17.98 -13.42 2.82
N HIS A 544 -17.68 -12.85 3.98
CA HIS A 544 -16.34 -12.90 4.61
C HIS A 544 -16.48 -13.37 6.06
N PRO A 545 -16.63 -14.68 6.32
CA PRO A 545 -16.93 -15.17 7.67
C PRO A 545 -15.85 -14.80 8.68
N GLY A 546 -14.57 -14.79 8.28
CA GLY A 546 -13.45 -14.46 9.18
C GLY A 546 -13.48 -13.03 9.72
N ILE A 547 -14.18 -12.10 9.04
CA ILE A 547 -14.30 -10.73 9.55
C ILE A 547 -15.15 -10.67 10.81
N LEU A 548 -16.10 -11.59 10.99
CA LEU A 548 -17.06 -11.56 12.10
C LEU A 548 -16.44 -11.98 13.43
N ASP A 549 -15.30 -12.68 13.40
CA ASP A 549 -14.53 -13.07 14.58
C ASP A 549 -13.82 -11.89 15.26
N LEU A 550 -13.82 -10.73 14.59
CA LEU A 550 -13.22 -9.49 15.07
C LEU A 550 -14.24 -8.62 15.81
N ASN A 551 -13.75 -7.93 16.84
CA ASN A 551 -14.50 -6.85 17.47
C ASN A 551 -14.39 -5.55 16.62
N PRO A 552 -15.49 -4.81 16.42
CA PRO A 552 -15.43 -3.49 15.80
C PRO A 552 -14.72 -2.48 16.73
N GLY A 553 -14.08 -1.49 16.13
CA GLY A 553 -13.30 -0.46 16.82
C GLY A 553 -11.85 -0.39 16.33
N HIS A 554 -11.22 0.73 16.64
CA HIS A 554 -9.82 0.98 16.29
C HIS A 554 -8.87 0.27 17.27
N PRO A 555 -7.79 -0.38 16.82
CA PRO A 555 -6.88 -1.14 17.70
C PRO A 555 -6.22 -0.29 18.80
N PHE A 556 -6.10 1.02 18.56
CA PHE A 556 -5.55 2.02 19.50
C PHE A 556 -6.62 2.90 20.18
N ALA A 557 -7.88 2.47 20.19
CA ALA A 557 -8.96 3.15 20.91
C ALA A 557 -8.69 3.16 22.43
N GLY A 558 -9.09 4.23 23.11
CA GLY A 558 -8.90 4.38 24.56
C GLY A 558 -9.21 5.79 25.07
N GLN A 559 -9.05 6.04 26.37
CA GLN A 559 -9.28 7.36 26.97
C GLN A 559 -8.22 8.39 26.51
N LEU A 560 -8.61 9.66 26.36
CA LEU A 560 -7.70 10.75 26.00
C LEU A 560 -6.75 11.06 27.16
N SER A 561 -5.48 11.26 26.83
CA SER A 561 -4.39 11.56 27.77
C SER A 561 -3.63 12.83 27.39
N VAL A 562 -2.78 13.31 28.30
CA VAL A 562 -1.87 14.44 28.03
C VAL A 562 -0.88 14.10 26.91
N ALA A 563 -0.50 12.83 26.76
CA ALA A 563 0.34 12.37 25.67
C ALA A 563 -0.33 12.59 24.31
N ASP A 564 -1.65 12.41 24.23
CA ASP A 564 -2.43 12.62 23.00
C ASP A 564 -2.52 14.10 22.63
N MET A 565 -2.66 14.98 23.61
CA MET A 565 -2.61 16.43 23.37
C MET A 565 -1.25 16.85 22.80
N LYS A 566 -0.15 16.32 23.36
CA LYS A 566 1.21 16.55 22.85
C LYS A 566 1.38 15.99 21.43
N LEU A 567 0.85 14.80 21.17
CA LEU A 567 0.91 14.15 19.86
C LEU A 567 0.17 14.97 18.80
N ARG A 568 -1.08 15.38 19.08
CA ARG A 568 -1.89 16.26 18.21
C ARG A 568 -1.20 17.60 17.93
N LEU A 569 -0.58 18.20 18.94
CA LEU A 569 0.15 19.45 18.79
C LEU A 569 1.37 19.27 17.87
N SER A 570 2.18 18.23 18.12
CA SER A 570 3.35 17.91 17.29
C SER A 570 2.96 17.66 15.83
N HIS A 571 1.90 16.89 15.61
CA HIS A 571 1.32 16.64 14.29
C HIS A 571 0.92 17.94 13.57
N THR A 572 0.23 18.84 14.27
CA THR A 572 -0.21 20.12 13.69
C THR A 572 0.99 21.02 13.34
N MET A 573 2.04 21.02 14.16
CA MET A 573 3.29 21.76 13.88
C MET A 573 4.04 21.21 12.67
N GLN A 574 4.10 19.89 12.49
CA GLN A 574 4.82 19.25 11.37
C GLN A 574 4.07 19.37 10.03
N ASN A 575 2.74 19.45 10.05
CA ASN A 575 1.92 19.48 8.84
C ASN A 575 1.59 20.88 8.32
N THR A 576 1.61 21.93 9.15
CA THR A 576 1.30 23.30 8.71
C THR A 576 2.54 24.04 8.21
N GLU A 577 2.41 24.86 7.16
CA GLU A 577 3.52 25.72 6.69
C GLU A 577 4.00 26.69 7.77
N GLY A 578 3.06 27.23 8.56
CA GLY A 578 3.37 28.07 9.72
C GLY A 578 4.13 27.32 10.81
N GLY A 579 3.72 26.09 11.12
CA GLY A 579 4.40 25.23 12.09
C GLY A 579 5.82 24.85 11.64
N ARG A 580 6.01 24.51 10.36
CA ARG A 580 7.34 24.23 9.80
C ARG A 580 8.28 25.45 9.86
N LYS A 581 7.77 26.64 9.56
CA LYS A 581 8.53 27.90 9.70
C LYS A 581 8.91 28.18 11.15
N VAL A 582 8.02 27.89 12.10
CA VAL A 582 8.31 27.99 13.55
C VAL A 582 9.33 26.95 13.99
N THR A 583 9.23 25.70 13.55
CA THR A 583 10.24 24.66 13.85
C THR A 583 11.60 25.02 13.25
N GLN A 584 11.65 25.51 12.01
CA GLN A 584 12.89 26.01 11.39
C GLN A 584 13.45 27.21 12.14
N ALA A 585 12.61 28.15 12.57
CA ALA A 585 13.01 29.27 13.41
C ALA A 585 13.58 28.78 14.75
N VAL A 586 12.91 27.88 15.46
CA VAL A 586 13.36 27.32 16.75
C VAL A 586 14.66 26.52 16.61
N VAL A 587 14.84 25.75 15.53
CA VAL A 587 16.09 25.02 15.25
C VAL A 587 17.24 25.99 14.90
N SER A 588 16.96 27.06 14.17
CA SER A 588 17.96 28.10 13.84
C SER A 588 18.32 28.98 15.05
N THR A 589 17.35 29.23 15.95
CA THR A 589 17.52 30.01 17.18
C THR A 589 18.05 29.15 18.34
N GLY A 590 17.95 27.81 18.24
CA GLY A 590 18.40 26.85 19.25
C GLY A 590 19.91 26.79 19.48
N LYS A 591 20.70 27.52 18.68
CA LYS A 591 22.14 27.75 18.94
C LYS A 591 22.43 28.99 19.82
N ALA A 592 21.42 29.76 20.22
CA ALA A 592 21.55 30.90 21.13
C ALA A 592 20.79 30.62 22.44
N VAL A 593 21.56 30.34 23.50
CA VAL A 593 21.07 30.01 24.84
C VAL A 593 20.31 31.19 25.47
N GLY A 594 19.13 30.91 26.00
CA GLY A 594 18.54 31.59 27.18
C GLY A 594 18.05 33.02 26.98
N GLY A 595 16.78 33.20 26.62
CA GLY A 595 16.16 34.54 26.78
C GLY A 595 14.79 34.82 26.15
N ALA A 596 14.21 33.92 25.34
CA ALA A 596 13.03 34.27 24.52
C ALA A 596 11.74 33.45 24.80
N ILE A 597 11.60 32.82 25.97
CA ILE A 597 10.41 31.99 26.29
C ILE A 597 9.16 32.81 26.66
N ASN A 598 9.28 34.13 26.93
CA ASN A 598 8.15 34.92 27.43
C ASN A 598 7.29 35.62 26.35
N GLN A 599 7.74 35.77 25.11
CA GLN A 599 6.96 36.46 24.06
C GLN A 599 6.02 35.54 23.25
N ALA A 600 6.16 34.22 23.36
CA ALA A 600 5.31 33.28 22.63
C ALA A 600 3.96 32.99 23.34
N LYS A 601 3.79 33.29 24.62
CA LYS A 601 2.61 32.83 25.40
C LYS A 601 1.25 33.32 24.87
N GLY A 602 1.18 34.52 24.28
CA GLY A 602 -0.08 35.09 23.76
C GLY A 602 -0.57 34.49 22.44
N ALA A 603 0.35 34.03 21.57
CA ALA A 603 0.00 33.41 20.30
C ALA A 603 -0.37 31.92 20.47
N PHE A 604 0.16 31.26 21.50
CA PHE A 604 -0.14 29.86 21.81
C PHE A 604 -1.50 29.70 22.50
N SER A 605 -1.98 30.64 23.32
CA SER A 605 -3.26 30.49 24.04
C SER A 605 -4.49 30.54 23.13
N ASN A 606 -4.50 31.43 22.12
CA ASN A 606 -5.59 31.53 21.14
C ASN A 606 -5.59 30.38 20.11
N TRP A 607 -4.42 29.78 19.88
CA TRP A 607 -4.30 28.59 19.05
C TRP A 607 -4.72 27.32 19.80
N TRP A 608 -4.42 27.23 21.11
CA TRP A 608 -4.86 26.15 22.00
C TRP A 608 -6.38 26.14 22.24
N SER A 609 -7.04 27.29 22.35
CA SER A 609 -8.49 27.37 22.57
C SER A 609 -9.33 26.85 21.39
N ASN A 610 -8.78 26.93 20.17
CA ASN A 610 -9.39 26.37 18.96
C ASN A 610 -9.17 24.85 18.81
N LEU A 611 -8.19 24.26 19.52
CA LEU A 611 -7.91 22.81 19.51
C LEU A 611 -8.76 22.04 20.52
N THR A 612 -9.29 22.69 21.55
CA THR A 612 -10.09 22.07 22.62
C THR A 612 -11.60 22.22 22.46
N THR A 613 -12.06 23.06 21.54
CA THR A 613 -13.50 23.24 21.31
C THR A 613 -13.95 22.35 20.16
N ASN A 614 -14.46 21.17 20.50
CA ASN A 614 -15.51 20.54 19.71
C ASN A 614 -16.47 19.77 20.63
N GLN A 615 -17.75 20.11 20.46
CA GLN A 615 -19.00 19.59 21.04
C GLN A 615 -19.58 20.38 22.23
N VAL A 616 -20.74 21.04 22.00
CA VAL A 616 -22.04 20.73 22.65
C VAL A 616 -23.16 21.57 21.99
N THR A 617 -24.21 20.84 21.58
CA THR A 617 -25.62 21.20 21.28
C THR A 617 -25.97 22.17 20.14
N GLY A 618 -26.56 21.60 19.08
CA GLY A 618 -27.61 22.27 18.32
C GLY A 618 -28.95 22.14 19.05
N THR A 619 -29.60 23.28 19.26
CA THR A 619 -31.04 23.38 19.50
C THR A 619 -31.58 24.51 18.64
N VAL A 620 -32.57 24.16 17.85
CA VAL A 620 -33.37 25.00 16.95
C VAL A 620 -34.15 26.04 17.73
N VAL A 621 -34.12 27.31 17.31
CA VAL A 621 -35.27 28.23 17.43
C VAL A 621 -35.25 29.18 16.23
N ASP A 622 -36.39 29.25 15.53
CA ASP A 622 -36.75 30.24 14.51
C ASP A 622 -36.80 31.67 15.10
N ASP A 623 -36.52 32.68 14.28
CA ASP A 623 -37.46 33.79 14.07
C ASP A 623 -36.96 34.77 13.00
N ALA A 624 -37.89 35.12 12.11
CA ALA A 624 -37.76 36.14 11.08
C ALA A 624 -38.38 37.47 11.55
N GLU A 625 -38.05 38.53 10.80
CA GLU A 625 -38.73 39.83 10.66
C GLU A 625 -38.27 41.08 11.47
N VAL A 626 -37.83 42.06 10.67
CA VAL A 626 -38.35 43.45 10.57
C VAL A 626 -37.84 44.54 11.54
N ALA A 627 -36.96 45.38 10.96
CA ALA A 627 -37.00 46.85 10.84
C ALA A 627 -36.82 47.82 12.03
N ALA A 628 -35.90 48.76 11.76
CA ALA A 628 -36.00 50.23 11.87
C ALA A 628 -35.42 51.00 13.08
N THR A 629 -34.67 52.06 12.72
CA THR A 629 -34.41 53.37 13.41
C THR A 629 -33.50 53.35 14.64
N GLU A 630 -32.54 54.25 14.90
CA GLU A 630 -32.38 55.72 14.72
C GLU A 630 -30.88 56.09 14.47
N VAL A 631 -30.50 56.93 13.49
CA VAL A 631 -30.24 58.39 13.51
C VAL A 631 -29.19 58.88 14.53
N ASP A 632 -28.03 59.37 14.03
CA ASP A 632 -27.48 60.68 14.42
C ASP A 632 -26.61 61.30 13.30
N ASN A 633 -26.57 62.63 13.29
CA ASN A 633 -26.38 63.56 12.19
C ASN A 633 -24.99 64.23 12.12
N SER A 634 -24.80 65.02 11.05
CA SER A 634 -23.78 66.06 10.78
C SER A 634 -22.53 65.61 10.02
N GLU A 635 -22.06 66.24 8.93
CA GLU A 635 -22.42 67.45 8.20
C GLU A 635 -21.73 67.39 6.81
N ILE A 636 -22.34 67.99 5.78
CA ILE A 636 -21.88 68.06 4.37
C ILE A 636 -21.50 69.53 4.04
N PRO A 637 -20.61 69.79 3.06
CA PRO A 637 -21.04 70.59 1.89
C PRO A 637 -20.51 69.98 0.56
N VAL A 638 -21.36 69.54 -0.39
CA VAL A 638 -21.95 70.25 -1.56
C VAL A 638 -20.86 70.97 -2.40
N ALA A 639 -20.57 70.66 -3.67
CA ALA A 639 -21.47 70.69 -4.83
C ALA A 639 -20.97 69.92 -6.09
N GLU A 640 -21.99 69.45 -6.84
CA GLU A 640 -22.17 68.91 -8.21
C GLU A 640 -21.48 69.62 -9.43
N PRO A 641 -21.71 69.23 -10.72
CA PRO A 641 -21.76 67.88 -11.35
C PRO A 641 -21.23 67.83 -12.84
N ARG A 642 -21.36 66.66 -13.51
CA ARG A 642 -21.44 66.40 -14.99
C ARG A 642 -20.11 66.54 -15.79
N GLN A 643 -19.80 65.82 -16.87
CA GLN A 643 -20.47 64.80 -17.70
C GLN A 643 -19.42 64.12 -18.63
N CYS A 644 -19.68 62.86 -18.97
CA CYS A 644 -19.41 62.10 -20.21
C CYS A 644 -18.22 62.37 -21.17
N SER A 645 -17.59 61.23 -21.49
CA SER A 645 -17.18 60.71 -22.83
C SER A 645 -16.00 61.32 -23.58
N ALA A 646 -14.94 60.53 -23.82
CA ALA A 646 -14.65 59.87 -25.11
C ALA A 646 -13.19 59.35 -25.16
N HIS A 647 -13.02 58.11 -25.63
CA HIS A 647 -11.79 57.51 -26.19
C HIS A 647 -11.27 58.32 -27.41
N PRO A 648 -9.97 58.25 -27.83
CA PRO A 648 -9.26 57.01 -28.21
C PRO A 648 -7.72 56.95 -27.94
N SER A 649 -7.16 55.75 -28.15
CA SER A 649 -5.73 55.34 -28.23
C SER A 649 -4.98 55.98 -29.43
N PRO A 650 -3.72 55.62 -29.79
CA PRO A 650 -2.56 55.05 -29.08
C PRO A 650 -1.22 55.81 -29.36
N GLY A 651 -0.11 55.42 -28.71
CA GLY A 651 1.28 55.77 -29.07
C GLY A 651 2.24 55.04 -28.13
N VAL A 652 2.96 53.99 -28.56
CA VAL A 652 4.30 54.04 -29.18
C VAL A 652 5.28 54.86 -28.34
N ASP A 653 5.96 54.20 -27.40
CA ASP A 653 7.41 53.92 -27.44
C ASP A 653 7.76 52.83 -26.41
#